data_AF-A0A4Q3YAP2-F1
#
_entry.id   AF-A0A4Q3YAP2-F1
#
_cell.length_a   1.000
_cell.length_b   1.000
_cell.length_c   1.000
_cell.angle_alpha   90.00
_cell.angle_beta   90.00
_cell.angle_gamma   90.00
#
_symmetry.space_group_name_H-M   'P 1'
#
loop_
_entity.id
_entity.type
_entity.pdbx_description
1 polymer ?
#
loop_
_entity_poly.entity_id
_entity_poly.type
_entity_poly.pdbx_seq_one_letter_code
_entity_poly.pdbx_strand_id
1 'polypeptide(L)'
;MLTRRSFIVAGGLAVHSGIFCPAPAMSQMGSQLAVVVLTDISADTPAQALVSAVDLFLSRGLPVCCALPFGDGQIFDSPVGRVLQELAETETGLIEIAAQRPRLSDERRYFQMRAAADLRAAILTGNGTNPPSRAAKQVITILDDSAGPSLDHAAFRGAGFRVFLQSAPDEETSLLDTAGREQIQMTGMRPITSLKPEDIGAEDIIISYSVDQLAALTSDEIEEHFGSFTDDLQRASLSGEIFVVRPIDLLLQAGTEPAPGIGLILPALSDRDEDRDKNLAVAAFAGQLDAANVPYERLDNRDEHGFLPDGAGGFIQVVTDGNPDAMPAAATRLVLPGIADGQFGLHPDGQFQLAGHGASGMSLDMLLPLDPVSDMAVLVPDTLISTYLDRAAVVHRLVSMRREGRAKLFHLGELARHIAAQEPILDKFRTTRARGVNVGITRVDPAAEEHAELMQDAGIAWAFIDRHTHPTTGLCAGTVRGGPDGLINPDATMWDVASQIQGIISARALGLIPTEDARDRLDLLLANLPTITAEEVHLPPARLNTATARANNRDFDACDTGRFLIAANAIVSAGIMTRPELRDLLPGWDLGETVRDGHPYNLTNGRWIDRFQSHCSQYSRVGYGTIGIGMDSPFAQPAEETETDRRIRLLYDAAKIGHFGTEPGLLHRIELGPDAPTDYLSEVLFDAQLRWFERTGEIKCASETLLDFAPWFSYQGLRFDRPEGEDWVVEFIEGDRRFASAEFRDSAEVISTKSAFLWAATVDHPHVGRMLGLIREKTRIAGLGFSAGVYAHSQEAMRNYSDVNTNGIILTAIARMLT
;
A
#
# COMPACT_ATOMS: atom_id res chain seq x y z
N MET A 1 6.77 -68.03 13.85
CA MET A 1 5.82 -67.42 14.81
C MET A 1 6.61 -66.88 15.98
N LEU A 2 6.86 -65.57 15.97
CA LEU A 2 7.43 -64.77 17.04
C LEU A 2 6.66 -63.44 16.99
N THR A 3 6.04 -63.06 18.10
CA THR A 3 4.96 -62.09 18.16
C THR A 3 5.45 -60.64 18.30
N ARG A 4 4.61 -59.75 17.76
CA ARG A 4 4.60 -58.27 17.63
C ARG A 4 4.99 -57.39 18.85
N ARG A 5 5.71 -57.89 19.87
CA ARG A 5 5.98 -57.14 21.13
C ARG A 5 7.45 -56.99 21.55
N SER A 6 8.41 -57.53 20.82
CA SER A 6 9.80 -57.58 21.30
C SER A 6 10.75 -56.52 20.72
N PHE A 7 10.31 -55.66 19.79
CA PHE A 7 11.15 -54.59 19.24
C PHE A 7 10.96 -53.21 19.89
N ILE A 8 9.96 -53.04 20.76
CA ILE A 8 9.64 -51.74 21.39
C ILE A 8 10.43 -51.49 22.69
N VAL A 9 11.16 -52.48 23.23
CA VAL A 9 11.83 -52.33 24.54
C VAL A 9 13.28 -51.85 24.45
N ALA A 10 13.88 -51.77 23.25
CA ALA A 10 15.24 -51.23 23.08
C ALA A 10 15.29 -49.76 22.60
N GLY A 11 14.15 -49.15 22.24
CA GLY A 11 14.04 -47.74 21.84
C GLY A 11 13.26 -46.84 22.81
N GLY A 12 12.71 -47.41 23.90
CA GLY A 12 11.78 -46.75 24.82
C GLY A 12 12.40 -45.78 25.85
N LEU A 13 13.57 -45.21 25.56
CA LEU A 13 14.18 -44.12 26.34
C LEU A 13 14.48 -42.89 25.47
N ALA A 14 13.74 -42.70 24.37
CA ALA A 14 13.61 -41.40 23.73
C ALA A 14 12.67 -40.52 24.59
N VAL A 15 13.31 -39.77 25.48
CA VAL A 15 12.75 -38.70 26.28
C VAL A 15 11.82 -37.82 25.44
N HIS A 16 10.74 -37.32 26.05
CA HIS A 16 9.84 -36.25 25.59
C HIS A 16 10.58 -34.90 25.34
N SER A 17 11.60 -34.92 24.52
CA SER A 17 12.36 -33.76 24.10
C SER A 17 12.80 -34.06 22.69
N GLY A 18 12.29 -33.30 21.73
CA GLY A 18 12.73 -33.34 20.34
C GLY A 18 14.26 -33.38 20.32
N ILE A 19 14.82 -34.45 19.77
CA ILE A 19 16.26 -34.55 19.56
C ILE A 19 16.54 -33.61 18.39
N PHE A 20 16.90 -32.38 18.72
CA PHE A 20 17.51 -31.43 17.82
C PHE A 20 18.90 -31.95 17.48
N CYS A 21 19.14 -32.33 16.22
CA CYS A 21 20.51 -32.48 15.72
C CYS A 21 21.10 -31.08 15.52
N PRO A 22 22.26 -30.75 16.12
CA PRO A 22 22.91 -29.47 15.91
C PRO A 22 23.52 -29.37 14.49
N ALA A 23 23.41 -28.18 13.89
CA ALA A 23 23.79 -27.86 12.51
C ALA A 23 25.24 -28.17 12.04
N PRO A 24 26.32 -28.17 12.87
CA PRO A 24 27.66 -28.33 12.33
C PRO A 24 28.03 -29.77 11.96
N ALA A 25 27.19 -30.77 12.26
CA ALA A 25 27.48 -32.17 11.92
C ALA A 25 27.04 -32.59 10.50
N MET A 26 26.08 -31.88 9.90
CA MET A 26 25.46 -32.31 8.63
C MET A 26 26.31 -31.97 7.39
N SER A 27 27.06 -30.87 7.41
CA SER A 27 27.93 -30.46 6.29
C SER A 27 29.13 -31.38 6.03
N GLN A 28 29.42 -32.34 6.91
CA GLN A 28 30.55 -33.26 6.76
C GLN A 28 30.22 -34.56 6.00
N MET A 29 28.95 -34.88 5.69
CA MET A 29 28.58 -36.16 5.08
C MET A 29 28.17 -36.14 3.60
N GLY A 30 28.00 -34.98 2.95
CA GLY A 30 27.72 -34.91 1.51
C GLY A 30 26.36 -35.50 1.07
N SER A 31 25.43 -35.69 2.01
CA SER A 31 24.06 -36.18 1.76
C SER A 31 23.17 -35.08 1.19
N GLN A 32 22.34 -35.43 0.21
CA GLN A 32 21.38 -34.56 -0.47
C GLN A 32 20.11 -34.36 0.39
N LEU A 33 19.57 -33.15 0.52
CA LEU A 33 18.28 -32.95 1.21
C LEU A 33 17.11 -33.31 0.29
N ALA A 34 16.06 -33.95 0.82
CA ALA A 34 14.83 -34.20 0.08
C ALA A 34 13.56 -33.79 0.84
N VAL A 35 12.66 -33.11 0.16
CA VAL A 35 11.30 -32.83 0.64
C VAL A 35 10.30 -33.57 -0.24
N VAL A 36 9.40 -34.35 0.38
CA VAL A 36 8.34 -35.07 -0.33
C VAL A 36 6.98 -34.43 -0.04
N VAL A 37 6.26 -34.06 -1.09
CA VAL A 37 4.96 -33.39 -1.03
C VAL A 37 3.91 -34.23 -1.76
N LEU A 38 2.84 -34.60 -1.07
CA LEU A 38 1.63 -35.15 -1.68
C LEU A 38 0.74 -33.99 -2.13
N THR A 39 0.41 -33.94 -3.42
CA THR A 39 -0.39 -32.87 -4.05
C THR A 39 -1.75 -33.39 -4.52
N ASP A 40 -2.62 -32.47 -4.98
CA ASP A 40 -3.93 -32.80 -5.55
C ASP A 40 -4.90 -33.46 -4.56
N ILE A 41 -4.74 -33.16 -3.27
CA ILE A 41 -5.69 -33.54 -2.22
C ILE A 41 -6.87 -32.56 -2.25
N SER A 42 -8.10 -33.09 -2.29
CA SER A 42 -9.34 -32.32 -2.25
C SER A 42 -10.29 -32.87 -1.18
N ALA A 43 -11.40 -32.18 -0.91
CA ALA A 43 -12.40 -32.66 0.05
C ALA A 43 -13.02 -34.01 -0.34
N ASP A 44 -12.95 -34.37 -1.63
CA ASP A 44 -13.46 -35.62 -2.19
C ASP A 44 -12.40 -36.75 -2.19
N THR A 45 -11.14 -36.46 -1.83
CA THR A 45 -10.09 -37.47 -1.74
C THR A 45 -10.47 -38.53 -0.69
N PRO A 46 -10.45 -39.84 -1.02
CA PRO A 46 -10.85 -40.89 -0.07
C PRO A 46 -9.90 -40.97 1.11
N ALA A 47 -10.37 -40.58 2.31
CA ALA A 47 -9.55 -40.49 3.51
C ALA A 47 -8.77 -41.79 3.83
N GLN A 48 -9.42 -42.95 3.72
CA GLN A 48 -8.78 -44.24 4.02
C GLN A 48 -7.70 -44.63 3.01
N ALA A 49 -7.86 -44.25 1.73
CA ALA A 49 -6.84 -44.48 0.72
C ALA A 49 -5.63 -43.59 0.97
N LEU A 50 -5.86 -42.31 1.31
CA LEU A 50 -4.77 -41.39 1.66
C LEU A 50 -4.02 -41.85 2.92
N VAL A 51 -4.71 -42.31 3.96
CA VAL A 51 -4.07 -42.90 5.16
C VAL A 51 -3.19 -44.07 4.77
N SER A 52 -3.69 -45.00 3.95
CA SER A 52 -2.90 -46.15 3.49
C SER A 52 -1.62 -45.71 2.79
N ALA A 53 -1.68 -44.66 1.96
CA ALA A 53 -0.52 -44.11 1.28
C ALA A 53 0.46 -43.43 2.26
N VAL A 54 -0.05 -42.60 3.19
CA VAL A 54 0.76 -41.90 4.21
C VAL A 54 1.43 -42.88 5.17
N ASP A 55 0.72 -43.92 5.61
CA ASP A 55 1.23 -44.96 6.50
C ASP A 55 2.48 -45.67 5.94
N LEU A 56 2.63 -45.74 4.61
CA LEU A 56 3.83 -46.29 3.97
C LEU A 56 5.06 -45.45 4.22
N PHE A 57 4.94 -44.11 4.24
CA PHE A 57 6.01 -43.21 4.62
C PHE A 57 6.31 -43.33 6.12
N LEU A 58 5.28 -43.26 6.96
CA LEU A 58 5.42 -43.29 8.41
C LEU A 58 6.05 -44.59 8.93
N SER A 59 5.58 -45.74 8.43
CA SER A 59 6.12 -47.05 8.81
C SER A 59 7.59 -47.24 8.44
N ARG A 60 8.10 -46.43 7.51
CA ARG A 60 9.52 -46.39 7.09
C ARG A 60 10.32 -45.29 7.76
N GLY A 61 9.70 -44.46 8.61
CA GLY A 61 10.33 -43.32 9.27
C GLY A 61 10.64 -42.17 8.32
N LEU A 62 9.93 -42.08 7.20
CA LEU A 62 10.09 -41.02 6.20
C LEU A 62 9.09 -39.89 6.48
N PRO A 63 9.55 -38.64 6.62
CA PRO A 63 8.64 -37.52 6.68
C PRO A 63 7.93 -37.26 5.36
N VAL A 64 6.69 -36.77 5.42
CA VAL A 64 5.87 -36.45 4.26
C VAL A 64 5.04 -35.18 4.52
N CYS A 65 4.97 -34.32 3.51
CA CYS A 65 4.13 -33.12 3.52
C CYS A 65 2.86 -33.36 2.70
N CYS A 66 1.69 -32.96 3.21
CA CYS A 66 0.43 -33.00 2.48
C CYS A 66 -0.03 -31.58 2.16
N ALA A 67 -0.17 -31.24 0.88
CA ALA A 67 -0.62 -29.93 0.44
C ALA A 67 -2.15 -29.88 0.30
N LEU A 68 -2.79 -28.91 0.95
CA LEU A 68 -4.26 -28.77 0.97
C LEU A 68 -4.72 -27.43 0.39
N PRO A 69 -5.81 -27.40 -0.39
CA PRO A 69 -6.46 -26.16 -0.81
C PRO A 69 -7.26 -25.55 0.34
N PHE A 70 -6.97 -24.30 0.68
CA PHE A 70 -7.75 -23.51 1.63
C PHE A 70 -8.39 -22.32 0.89
N GLY A 71 -9.69 -22.09 1.09
CA GLY A 71 -10.40 -20.93 0.53
C GLY A 71 -11.79 -21.24 -0.04
N ASP A 72 -11.95 -22.38 -0.74
CA ASP A 72 -13.23 -22.82 -1.34
C ASP A 72 -13.86 -23.94 -0.48
N GLY A 73 -14.33 -23.59 0.72
CA GLY A 73 -14.86 -24.53 1.71
C GLY A 73 -13.83 -24.97 2.74
N GLN A 74 -14.29 -25.39 3.93
CA GLN A 74 -13.40 -25.80 5.01
C GLN A 74 -12.88 -27.23 4.74
N ILE A 75 -11.76 -27.35 4.01
CA ILE A 75 -11.09 -28.64 3.73
C ILE A 75 -10.84 -29.44 5.01
N PHE A 76 -10.57 -28.75 6.12
CA PHE A 76 -10.38 -29.35 7.45
C PHE A 76 -11.67 -29.95 8.06
N ASP A 77 -12.85 -29.58 7.58
CA ASP A 77 -14.11 -30.21 7.95
C ASP A 77 -14.41 -31.49 7.16
N SER A 78 -13.72 -31.70 6.05
CA SER A 78 -13.87 -32.92 5.24
C SER A 78 -13.33 -34.15 5.98
N PRO A 79 -13.76 -35.38 5.61
CA PRO A 79 -13.22 -36.60 6.19
C PRO A 79 -11.69 -36.71 6.06
N VAL A 80 -11.12 -36.30 4.92
CA VAL A 80 -9.68 -36.34 4.69
C VAL A 80 -8.95 -35.28 5.52
N GLY A 81 -9.50 -34.07 5.63
CA GLY A 81 -8.91 -33.00 6.43
C GLY A 81 -8.89 -33.31 7.92
N ARG A 82 -9.92 -33.97 8.46
CA ARG A 82 -9.94 -34.41 9.87
C ARG A 82 -8.88 -35.45 10.16
N VAL A 83 -8.73 -36.43 9.27
CA VAL A 83 -7.73 -37.49 9.41
C VAL A 83 -6.31 -36.94 9.30
N LEU A 84 -6.04 -36.03 8.36
CA LEU A 84 -4.74 -35.38 8.25
C LEU A 84 -4.40 -34.53 9.49
N GLN A 85 -5.39 -33.84 10.06
CA GLN A 85 -5.20 -33.12 11.33
C GLN A 85 -4.85 -34.08 12.46
N GLU A 86 -5.57 -35.19 12.60
CA GLU A 86 -5.29 -36.21 13.61
C GLU A 86 -3.87 -36.77 13.45
N LEU A 87 -3.49 -37.15 12.23
CA LEU A 87 -2.15 -37.66 11.95
C LEU A 87 -1.05 -36.62 12.21
N ALA A 88 -1.28 -35.34 11.87
CA ALA A 88 -0.34 -34.27 12.17
C ALA A 88 -0.19 -34.01 13.68
N GLU A 89 -1.25 -34.26 14.46
CA GLU A 89 -1.23 -34.15 15.93
C GLU A 89 -0.55 -35.33 16.62
N THR A 90 -0.67 -36.54 16.07
CA THR A 90 -0.05 -37.75 16.62
C THR A 90 1.41 -37.93 16.16
N GLU A 91 1.68 -37.69 14.88
CA GLU A 91 2.98 -37.93 14.22
C GLU A 91 3.75 -36.62 13.98
N THR A 92 3.86 -35.80 15.04
CA THR A 92 4.38 -34.42 15.02
C THR A 92 5.81 -34.22 14.48
N GLY A 93 6.54 -35.29 14.17
CA GLY A 93 7.89 -35.26 13.58
C GLY A 93 7.97 -35.79 12.15
N LEU A 94 6.89 -36.38 11.63
CA LEU A 94 6.87 -37.05 10.32
C LEU A 94 5.83 -36.48 9.36
N ILE A 95 4.79 -35.81 9.86
CA ILE A 95 3.79 -35.17 9.01
C ILE A 95 3.86 -33.65 9.12
N GLU A 96 3.71 -33.01 7.97
CA GLU A 96 3.41 -31.59 7.86
C GLU A 96 2.25 -31.34 6.90
N ILE A 97 1.42 -30.35 7.21
CA ILE A 97 0.38 -29.86 6.31
C ILE A 97 0.86 -28.53 5.73
N ALA A 98 0.91 -28.44 4.41
CA ALA A 98 1.15 -27.19 3.68
C ALA A 98 -0.17 -26.64 3.13
N ALA A 99 -0.27 -25.32 3.03
CA ALA A 99 -1.35 -24.66 2.32
C ALA A 99 -0.96 -24.46 0.86
N GLN A 100 -1.83 -24.86 -0.06
CA GLN A 100 -1.72 -24.40 -1.45
C GLN A 100 -1.91 -22.89 -1.50
N ARG A 101 -1.25 -22.24 -2.47
CA ARG A 101 -1.32 -20.79 -2.59
C ARG A 101 -2.78 -20.30 -2.71
N PRO A 102 -3.12 -19.14 -2.14
CA PRO A 102 -4.44 -18.56 -2.31
C PRO A 102 -4.60 -18.02 -3.74
N ARG A 103 -5.85 -17.92 -4.21
CA ARG A 103 -6.13 -17.18 -5.45
C ARG A 103 -5.88 -15.70 -5.21
N LEU A 104 -4.87 -15.16 -5.89
CA LEU A 104 -4.57 -13.73 -5.86
C LEU A 104 -5.45 -13.01 -6.88
N SER A 105 -6.24 -12.04 -6.43
CA SER A 105 -6.98 -11.12 -7.29
C SER A 105 -6.11 -9.98 -7.82
N ASP A 106 -4.93 -9.78 -7.23
CA ASP A 106 -4.07 -8.63 -7.49
C ASP A 106 -2.62 -8.93 -7.09
N GLU A 107 -1.66 -8.51 -7.91
CA GLU A 107 -0.22 -8.77 -7.69
C GLU A 107 0.39 -7.81 -6.66
N ARG A 108 -0.29 -6.71 -6.33
CA ARG A 108 0.25 -5.66 -5.45
C ARG A 108 0.33 -6.13 -4.01
N ARG A 109 1.42 -5.78 -3.32
CA ARG A 109 1.80 -6.27 -1.98
C ARG A 109 0.68 -6.20 -0.95
N TYR A 110 -0.03 -5.07 -0.84
CA TYR A 110 -1.16 -4.94 0.10
C TYR A 110 -2.22 -6.05 -0.09
N PHE A 111 -2.59 -6.36 -1.35
CA PHE A 111 -3.59 -7.37 -1.63
C PHE A 111 -3.05 -8.79 -1.40
N GLN A 112 -1.76 -9.02 -1.60
CA GLN A 112 -1.11 -10.25 -1.16
C GLN A 112 -1.10 -10.39 0.37
N MET A 113 -0.88 -9.29 1.12
CA MET A 113 -0.98 -9.28 2.58
C MET A 113 -2.42 -9.59 3.06
N ARG A 114 -3.43 -9.04 2.38
CA ARG A 114 -4.85 -9.35 2.63
C ARG A 114 -5.15 -10.82 2.35
N ALA A 115 -4.74 -11.33 1.18
CA ALA A 115 -4.94 -12.73 0.80
C ALA A 115 -4.23 -13.69 1.77
N ALA A 116 -3.03 -13.36 2.25
CA ALA A 116 -2.32 -14.16 3.25
C ALA A 116 -3.07 -14.18 4.61
N ALA A 117 -3.61 -13.04 5.04
CA ALA A 117 -4.42 -12.96 6.26
C ALA A 117 -5.72 -13.77 6.14
N ASP A 118 -6.41 -13.66 5.00
CA ASP A 118 -7.65 -14.39 4.73
C ASP A 118 -7.39 -15.91 4.63
N LEU A 119 -6.27 -16.32 4.03
CA LEU A 119 -5.81 -17.71 4.01
C LEU A 119 -5.53 -18.23 5.43
N ARG A 120 -4.81 -17.45 6.26
CA ARG A 120 -4.56 -17.81 7.66
C ARG A 120 -5.87 -17.97 8.44
N ALA A 121 -6.85 -17.12 8.19
CA ALA A 121 -8.18 -17.22 8.79
C ALA A 121 -8.89 -18.51 8.39
N ALA A 122 -8.87 -18.85 7.10
CA ALA A 122 -9.47 -20.09 6.59
C ALA A 122 -8.84 -21.34 7.22
N ILE A 123 -7.51 -21.35 7.42
CA ILE A 123 -6.79 -22.44 8.07
C ILE A 123 -7.20 -22.56 9.55
N LEU A 124 -7.19 -21.46 10.30
CA LEU A 124 -7.44 -21.47 11.74
C LEU A 124 -8.91 -21.76 12.10
N THR A 125 -9.85 -21.38 11.24
CA THR A 125 -11.29 -21.58 11.47
C THR A 125 -11.84 -22.89 10.93
N GLY A 126 -11.02 -23.67 10.18
CA GLY A 126 -11.41 -24.77 9.29
C GLY A 126 -12.13 -25.99 9.89
N ASN A 127 -12.58 -25.94 11.14
CA ASN A 127 -13.29 -27.04 11.81
C ASN A 127 -14.27 -26.58 12.90
N GLY A 128 -14.54 -25.26 12.98
CA GLY A 128 -15.33 -24.65 14.04
C GLY A 128 -14.77 -24.80 15.47
N THR A 129 -13.53 -25.29 15.63
CA THR A 129 -12.89 -25.43 16.96
C THR A 129 -12.35 -24.08 17.43
N ASN A 130 -12.68 -23.72 18.67
CA ASN A 130 -12.11 -22.56 19.35
C ASN A 130 -11.63 -23.02 20.74
N PRO A 131 -10.31 -23.01 21.03
CA PRO A 131 -9.22 -22.51 20.17
C PRO A 131 -8.89 -23.42 18.97
N PRO A 132 -8.23 -22.91 17.93
CA PRO A 132 -7.78 -23.70 16.78
C PRO A 132 -6.88 -24.88 17.17
N SER A 133 -6.96 -25.97 16.40
CA SER A 133 -6.15 -27.18 16.58
C SER A 133 -4.64 -26.90 16.46
N ARG A 134 -3.81 -27.78 17.02
CA ARG A 134 -2.35 -27.62 16.93
C ARG A 134 -1.90 -27.78 15.48
N ALA A 135 -2.47 -28.73 14.75
CA ALA A 135 -2.21 -28.95 13.33
C ALA A 135 -2.46 -27.67 12.52
N ALA A 136 -3.59 -26.99 12.72
CA ALA A 136 -3.91 -25.74 12.02
C ALA A 136 -2.87 -24.63 12.30
N LYS A 137 -2.41 -24.48 13.55
CA LYS A 137 -1.42 -23.46 13.91
C LYS A 137 -0.05 -23.71 13.26
N GLN A 138 0.29 -24.98 13.00
CA GLN A 138 1.55 -25.42 12.40
C GLN A 138 1.58 -25.35 10.87
N VAL A 139 0.46 -25.02 10.20
CA VAL A 139 0.45 -24.74 8.76
C VAL A 139 1.12 -23.40 8.51
N ILE A 140 2.42 -23.45 8.19
CA ILE A 140 3.26 -22.27 7.91
C ILE A 140 3.93 -22.34 6.54
N THR A 141 3.72 -23.43 5.82
CA THR A 141 4.31 -23.70 4.51
C THR A 141 3.30 -23.39 3.41
N ILE A 142 3.72 -22.63 2.41
CA ILE A 142 2.97 -22.36 1.19
C ILE A 142 3.56 -23.19 0.05
N LEU A 143 2.69 -23.92 -0.64
CA LEU A 143 3.00 -24.55 -1.92
C LEU A 143 2.55 -23.61 -3.05
N ASP A 144 3.51 -23.12 -3.83
CA ASP A 144 3.26 -22.33 -5.05
C ASP A 144 3.47 -23.22 -6.28
N ASP A 145 2.39 -23.84 -6.71
CA ASP A 145 2.36 -24.83 -7.80
C ASP A 145 2.00 -24.25 -9.18
N SER A 146 1.82 -22.93 -9.29
CA SER A 146 1.13 -22.32 -10.45
C SER A 146 1.97 -21.28 -11.21
N ALA A 147 1.70 -21.19 -12.51
CA ALA A 147 2.31 -20.24 -13.44
C ALA A 147 1.76 -18.79 -13.36
N GLY A 148 1.16 -18.41 -12.22
CA GLY A 148 0.59 -17.06 -12.06
C GLY A 148 1.59 -16.02 -11.56
N PRO A 149 1.10 -14.86 -11.05
CA PRO A 149 1.96 -13.79 -10.55
C PRO A 149 2.93 -14.26 -9.48
N SER A 150 4.13 -13.68 -9.44
CA SER A 150 5.11 -13.99 -8.41
C SER A 150 4.59 -13.62 -7.01
N LEU A 151 4.74 -14.53 -6.06
CA LEU A 151 4.43 -14.24 -4.66
C LEU A 151 5.43 -13.24 -4.08
N ASP A 152 4.92 -12.21 -3.41
CA ASP A 152 5.72 -11.37 -2.54
C ASP A 152 5.84 -12.09 -1.19
N HIS A 153 6.93 -12.83 -0.99
CA HIS A 153 7.14 -13.60 0.24
C HIS A 153 6.99 -12.75 1.50
N ALA A 154 7.46 -11.49 1.48
CA ALA A 154 7.34 -10.58 2.63
C ALA A 154 5.88 -10.33 3.01
N ALA A 155 4.95 -10.29 2.04
CA ALA A 155 3.53 -10.07 2.27
C ALA A 155 2.87 -11.18 3.13
N PHE A 156 3.37 -12.41 3.01
CA PHE A 156 2.86 -13.58 3.72
C PHE A 156 3.46 -13.74 5.12
N ARG A 157 4.59 -13.08 5.40
CA ARG A 157 5.29 -13.20 6.69
C ARG A 157 4.42 -12.81 7.87
N GLY A 158 3.68 -11.71 7.73
CA GLY A 158 2.83 -11.15 8.77
C GLY A 158 1.63 -12.03 9.13
N ALA A 159 1.25 -12.97 8.27
CA ALA A 159 0.20 -13.97 8.53
C ALA A 159 0.75 -15.28 9.14
N GLY A 160 2.08 -15.36 9.35
CA GLY A 160 2.74 -16.50 9.99
C GLY A 160 3.33 -17.54 9.04
N PHE A 161 3.32 -17.30 7.72
CA PHE A 161 3.95 -18.21 6.76
C PHE A 161 5.46 -18.00 6.69
N ARG A 162 6.20 -19.11 6.75
CA ARG A 162 7.66 -19.14 6.94
C ARG A 162 8.41 -19.89 5.85
N VAL A 163 7.75 -20.81 5.14
CA VAL A 163 8.39 -21.69 4.15
C VAL A 163 7.60 -21.64 2.85
N PHE A 164 8.31 -21.54 1.74
CA PHE A 164 7.74 -21.54 0.39
C PHE A 164 8.37 -22.65 -0.43
N LEU A 165 7.53 -23.49 -1.01
CA LEU A 165 7.92 -24.52 -1.97
C LEU A 165 7.37 -24.12 -3.33
N GLN A 166 8.24 -23.82 -4.28
CA GLN A 166 7.84 -23.34 -5.60
C GLN A 166 8.04 -24.41 -6.68
N SER A 167 7.03 -24.59 -7.50
CA SER A 167 7.10 -25.35 -8.75
C SER A 167 7.88 -24.56 -9.80
N ALA A 168 9.00 -25.13 -10.24
CA ALA A 168 9.81 -24.60 -11.34
C ALA A 168 10.52 -25.77 -12.04
N PRO A 169 9.79 -26.67 -12.72
CA PRO A 169 10.33 -27.95 -13.18
C PRO A 169 11.47 -27.82 -14.21
N ASP A 170 11.53 -26.68 -14.90
CA ASP A 170 12.55 -26.36 -15.92
C ASP A 170 13.76 -25.56 -15.37
N GLU A 171 13.73 -25.15 -14.10
CA GLU A 171 14.84 -24.45 -13.44
C GLU A 171 15.69 -25.43 -12.60
N GLU A 172 16.98 -25.15 -12.44
CA GLU A 172 17.82 -25.86 -11.47
C GLU A 172 17.26 -25.60 -10.06
N THR A 173 17.23 -26.63 -9.20
CA THR A 173 16.77 -26.48 -7.82
C THR A 173 17.68 -25.47 -7.14
N SER A 174 17.16 -24.29 -6.80
CA SER A 174 17.95 -23.31 -6.05
C SER A 174 18.12 -23.80 -4.62
N LEU A 175 19.33 -23.62 -4.11
CA LEU A 175 19.70 -23.74 -2.71
C LEU A 175 18.69 -23.02 -1.81
N LEU A 176 18.53 -23.55 -0.61
CA LEU A 176 17.78 -22.97 0.49
C LEU A 176 18.15 -21.48 0.71
N ASP A 177 17.29 -20.58 0.23
CA ASP A 177 17.53 -19.13 0.26
C ASP A 177 16.64 -18.45 1.31
N THR A 178 17.17 -17.37 1.89
CA THR A 178 16.39 -16.51 2.76
C THR A 178 15.62 -15.52 1.92
N ALA A 179 14.31 -15.71 1.83
CA ALA A 179 13.42 -14.85 1.08
C ALA A 179 12.63 -13.92 2.01
N GLY A 180 12.10 -12.84 1.42
CA GLY A 180 11.15 -11.92 2.07
C GLY A 180 11.68 -11.36 3.39
N ARG A 181 11.05 -11.78 4.49
CA ARG A 181 11.35 -11.31 5.86
C ARG A 181 11.66 -12.47 6.80
N GLU A 182 12.82 -13.09 6.60
CA GLU A 182 13.30 -14.24 7.39
C GLU A 182 12.42 -15.48 7.15
N GLN A 183 12.15 -15.73 5.87
CA GLN A 183 11.41 -16.90 5.37
C GLN A 183 12.37 -17.73 4.52
N ILE A 184 12.05 -19.00 4.36
CA ILE A 184 12.82 -19.92 3.52
C ILE A 184 12.06 -20.20 2.25
N GLN A 185 12.79 -20.21 1.15
CA GLN A 185 12.28 -20.66 -0.13
C GLN A 185 13.13 -21.81 -0.66
N MET A 186 12.45 -22.81 -1.23
CA MET A 186 13.07 -23.78 -2.12
C MET A 186 12.29 -23.80 -3.44
N THR A 187 13.00 -23.78 -4.56
CA THR A 187 12.43 -23.77 -5.92
C THR A 187 12.79 -25.07 -6.65
N GLY A 188 12.17 -25.35 -7.79
CA GLY A 188 12.53 -26.52 -8.58
C GLY A 188 11.79 -27.80 -8.19
N MET A 189 10.59 -27.69 -7.59
CA MET A 189 9.77 -28.86 -7.30
C MET A 189 9.41 -29.65 -8.58
N ARG A 190 9.64 -30.97 -8.54
CA ARG A 190 9.43 -31.88 -9.68
C ARG A 190 8.37 -32.94 -9.39
N PRO A 191 7.42 -33.17 -10.31
CA PRO A 191 6.49 -34.28 -10.18
C PRO A 191 7.17 -35.60 -10.56
N ILE A 192 7.33 -36.53 -9.61
CA ILE A 192 7.85 -37.86 -9.90
C ILE A 192 7.02 -38.94 -9.19
N THR A 193 6.90 -40.10 -9.84
CA THR A 193 6.18 -41.27 -9.30
C THR A 193 7.10 -42.43 -8.90
N SER A 194 8.39 -42.32 -9.17
CA SER A 194 9.41 -43.32 -8.81
C SER A 194 10.74 -42.61 -8.58
N LEU A 195 11.53 -43.06 -7.60
CA LEU A 195 12.88 -42.52 -7.37
C LEU A 195 13.89 -43.30 -8.21
N LYS A 196 14.50 -42.65 -9.19
CA LYS A 196 15.55 -43.25 -10.02
C LYS A 196 16.94 -42.81 -9.54
N PRO A 197 18.00 -43.60 -9.81
CA PRO A 197 19.36 -43.21 -9.43
C PRO A 197 19.79 -41.85 -9.97
N GLU A 198 19.31 -41.44 -11.14
CA GLU A 198 19.55 -40.11 -11.72
C GLU A 198 18.87 -38.96 -10.98
N ASP A 199 17.84 -39.23 -10.18
CA ASP A 199 17.19 -38.22 -9.31
C ASP A 199 18.04 -37.97 -8.04
N ILE A 200 18.92 -38.91 -7.69
CA ILE A 200 19.87 -38.82 -6.59
C ILE A 200 21.13 -38.10 -7.08
N GLY A 201 21.24 -36.83 -6.72
CA GLY A 201 22.23 -35.90 -7.25
C GLY A 201 23.10 -35.25 -6.18
N ALA A 202 23.86 -34.22 -6.57
CA ALA A 202 24.66 -33.41 -5.66
C ALA A 202 23.88 -32.21 -5.05
N GLU A 203 22.66 -31.96 -5.52
CA GLU A 203 21.84 -30.78 -5.17
C GLU A 203 20.56 -31.20 -4.47
N ASP A 204 20.06 -30.41 -3.52
CA ASP A 204 18.82 -30.70 -2.80
C ASP A 204 17.62 -30.87 -3.76
N ILE A 205 16.60 -31.63 -3.36
CA ILE A 205 15.43 -31.94 -4.20
C ILE A 205 14.10 -31.73 -3.47
N ILE A 206 13.12 -31.21 -4.20
CA ILE A 206 11.71 -31.18 -3.78
C ILE A 206 10.93 -32.01 -4.78
N ILE A 207 10.19 -32.99 -4.27
CA ILE A 207 9.45 -33.95 -5.07
C ILE A 207 7.97 -33.81 -4.76
N SER A 208 7.15 -33.69 -5.80
CA SER A 208 5.70 -33.81 -5.69
C SER A 208 5.18 -35.15 -6.22
N TYR A 209 4.18 -35.70 -5.53
CA TYR A 209 3.46 -36.90 -5.92
C TYR A 209 1.95 -36.61 -5.88
N SER A 210 1.30 -36.58 -7.04
CA SER A 210 -0.16 -36.38 -7.12
C SER A 210 -0.92 -37.58 -6.56
N VAL A 211 -1.91 -37.32 -5.71
CA VAL A 211 -2.80 -38.36 -5.15
C VAL A 211 -4.18 -38.41 -5.81
N ASP A 212 -4.39 -37.69 -6.91
CA ASP A 212 -5.64 -37.66 -7.68
C ASP A 212 -6.16 -39.04 -8.07
N GLN A 213 -5.25 -40.00 -8.31
CA GLN A 213 -5.58 -41.37 -8.71
C GLN A 213 -6.03 -42.27 -7.55
N LEU A 214 -5.89 -41.86 -6.28
CA LEU A 214 -6.17 -42.74 -5.13
C LEU A 214 -7.60 -43.29 -5.13
N ALA A 215 -8.57 -42.56 -5.67
CA ALA A 215 -9.95 -43.02 -5.75
C ALA A 215 -10.16 -44.23 -6.69
N ALA A 216 -9.24 -44.44 -7.62
CA ALA A 216 -9.29 -45.54 -8.58
C ALA A 216 -8.53 -46.79 -8.13
N LEU A 217 -7.78 -46.72 -7.02
CA LEU A 217 -6.88 -47.77 -6.57
C LEU A 217 -7.44 -48.55 -5.37
N THR A 218 -7.22 -49.85 -5.35
CA THR A 218 -7.43 -50.73 -4.19
C THR A 218 -6.28 -50.62 -3.19
N SER A 219 -6.46 -51.10 -1.95
CA SER A 219 -5.38 -51.10 -0.95
C SER A 219 -4.12 -51.82 -1.41
N ASP A 220 -4.25 -52.94 -2.13
CA ASP A 220 -3.11 -53.70 -2.65
C ASP A 220 -2.39 -52.92 -3.77
N GLU A 221 -3.14 -52.21 -4.61
CA GLU A 221 -2.58 -51.35 -5.66
C GLU A 221 -1.91 -50.09 -5.07
N ILE A 222 -2.41 -49.55 -3.96
CA ILE A 222 -1.75 -48.45 -3.22
C ILE A 222 -0.42 -48.93 -2.65
N GLU A 223 -0.37 -50.11 -2.04
CA GLU A 223 0.86 -50.73 -1.54
C GLU A 223 1.86 -50.95 -2.67
N GLU A 224 1.43 -51.45 -3.83
CA GLU A 224 2.31 -51.64 -4.99
C GLU A 224 2.85 -50.30 -5.52
N HIS A 225 1.97 -49.30 -5.63
CA HIS A 225 2.28 -48.02 -6.25
C HIS A 225 3.19 -47.13 -5.36
N PHE A 226 2.86 -47.00 -4.08
CA PHE A 226 3.63 -46.19 -3.12
C PHE A 226 4.73 -46.97 -2.42
N GLY A 227 4.58 -48.29 -2.26
CA GLY A 227 5.54 -49.14 -1.54
C GLY A 227 6.91 -49.15 -2.20
N SER A 228 6.98 -49.30 -3.53
CA SER A 228 8.26 -49.24 -4.25
C SER A 228 8.94 -47.88 -4.05
N PHE A 229 8.19 -46.78 -4.21
CA PHE A 229 8.74 -45.43 -4.08
C PHE A 229 9.26 -45.16 -2.66
N THR A 230 8.48 -45.53 -1.65
CA THR A 230 8.87 -45.35 -0.24
C THR A 230 10.01 -46.28 0.18
N ASP A 231 10.08 -47.51 -0.35
CA ASP A 231 11.22 -48.42 -0.15
C ASP A 231 12.51 -47.84 -0.74
N ASP A 232 12.44 -47.23 -1.93
CA ASP A 232 13.59 -46.62 -2.58
C ASP A 232 14.09 -45.39 -1.80
N LEU A 233 13.18 -44.52 -1.36
CA LEU A 233 13.50 -43.39 -0.48
C LEU A 233 14.12 -43.85 0.85
N GLN A 234 13.56 -44.89 1.47
CA GLN A 234 14.10 -45.41 2.73
C GLN A 234 15.52 -45.98 2.51
N ARG A 235 15.75 -46.68 1.40
CA ARG A 235 17.06 -47.24 1.07
C ARG A 235 18.10 -46.14 0.87
N ALA A 236 17.75 -45.08 0.14
CA ALA A 236 18.59 -43.90 -0.08
C ALA A 236 18.84 -43.12 1.22
N SER A 237 17.86 -43.10 2.13
CA SER A 237 18.01 -42.49 3.46
C SER A 237 18.96 -43.29 4.36
N LEU A 238 18.81 -44.60 4.39
CA LEU A 238 19.67 -45.49 5.17
C LEU A 238 21.11 -45.59 4.64
N SER A 239 21.32 -45.40 3.33
CA SER A 239 22.65 -45.32 2.72
C SER A 239 23.35 -43.98 3.00
N GLY A 240 22.62 -42.98 3.49
CA GLY A 240 23.13 -41.62 3.69
C GLY A 240 23.26 -40.83 2.38
N GLU A 241 22.63 -41.29 1.30
CA GLU A 241 22.59 -40.57 0.02
C GLU A 241 21.62 -39.38 0.10
N ILE A 242 20.46 -39.59 0.71
CA ILE A 242 19.40 -38.58 0.87
C ILE A 242 19.04 -38.40 2.36
N PHE A 243 18.69 -37.18 2.76
CA PHE A 243 18.07 -36.89 4.05
C PHE A 243 16.67 -36.31 3.83
N VAL A 244 15.64 -37.12 4.07
CA VAL A 244 14.24 -36.70 3.90
C VAL A 244 13.79 -35.88 5.11
N VAL A 245 13.29 -34.67 4.86
CA VAL A 245 12.85 -33.73 5.89
C VAL A 245 11.47 -33.16 5.59
N ARG A 246 10.84 -32.57 6.61
CA ARG A 246 9.64 -31.77 6.41
C ARG A 246 10.02 -30.34 6.03
N PRO A 247 9.16 -29.62 5.29
CA PRO A 247 9.39 -28.21 4.98
C PRO A 247 9.71 -27.34 6.21
N ILE A 248 9.07 -27.55 7.36
CA ILE A 248 9.33 -26.79 8.60
C ILE A 248 10.74 -27.02 9.15
N ASP A 249 11.33 -28.20 8.91
CA ASP A 249 12.67 -28.55 9.40
C ASP A 249 13.77 -27.77 8.64
N LEU A 250 13.45 -27.23 7.46
CA LEU A 250 14.32 -26.36 6.67
C LEU A 250 14.71 -25.09 7.46
N LEU A 251 13.84 -24.61 8.35
CA LEU A 251 14.10 -23.45 9.21
C LEU A 251 15.29 -23.65 10.14
N LEU A 252 15.66 -24.89 10.43
CA LEU A 252 16.80 -25.23 11.27
C LEU A 252 18.11 -25.40 10.47
N GLN A 253 18.02 -25.47 9.14
CA GLN A 253 19.14 -25.77 8.25
C GLN A 253 19.64 -24.56 7.46
N ALA A 254 18.82 -23.50 7.37
CA ALA A 254 19.28 -22.20 6.87
C ALA A 254 20.46 -21.70 7.69
N GLY A 255 21.60 -21.45 7.04
CA GLY A 255 22.78 -20.84 7.67
C GLY A 255 22.51 -19.46 8.31
N THR A 256 21.31 -18.91 8.12
CA THR A 256 20.73 -17.76 8.83
C THR A 256 19.56 -18.26 9.68
N GLU A 257 19.73 -18.45 10.99
CA GLU A 257 18.66 -18.97 11.87
C GLU A 257 17.45 -17.99 11.91
N PRO A 258 16.34 -18.27 11.19
CA PRO A 258 15.15 -17.44 11.26
C PRO A 258 14.49 -17.73 12.60
N ALA A 259 14.45 -16.74 13.48
CA ALA A 259 13.92 -16.88 14.83
C ALA A 259 12.54 -16.21 14.97
N PRO A 260 11.65 -16.73 15.83
CA PRO A 260 10.39 -16.07 16.14
C PRO A 260 10.61 -14.76 16.91
N GLY A 261 9.81 -13.76 16.59
CA GLY A 261 9.69 -12.53 17.38
C GLY A 261 8.70 -12.70 18.53
N ILE A 262 9.08 -12.27 19.73
CA ILE A 262 8.26 -12.31 20.93
C ILE A 262 8.14 -10.89 21.50
N GLY A 263 6.90 -10.41 21.65
CA GLY A 263 6.56 -9.23 22.44
C GLY A 263 5.86 -9.64 23.72
N LEU A 264 6.18 -9.02 24.85
CA LEU A 264 5.61 -9.36 26.16
C LEU A 264 4.61 -8.31 26.61
N ILE A 265 3.46 -8.78 27.09
CA ILE A 265 2.41 -7.95 27.67
C ILE A 265 2.26 -8.33 29.14
N LEU A 266 2.43 -7.34 30.01
CA LEU A 266 2.15 -7.45 31.42
C LEU A 266 0.68 -7.10 31.71
N PRO A 267 0.05 -7.80 32.66
CA PRO A 267 -1.31 -7.49 33.08
C PRO A 267 -1.38 -6.10 33.72
N ALA A 268 -2.56 -5.49 33.65
CA ALA A 268 -2.80 -4.17 34.19
C ALA A 268 -2.82 -4.16 35.72
N LEU A 269 -2.39 -3.05 36.31
CA LEU A 269 -2.40 -2.86 37.76
C LEU A 269 -3.82 -2.45 38.22
N SER A 270 -4.35 -3.13 39.22
CA SER A 270 -5.70 -2.89 39.76
C SER A 270 -5.65 -1.96 40.96
N ASP A 271 -6.50 -0.95 41.03
CA ASP A 271 -6.60 -0.05 42.20
C ASP A 271 -7.33 -0.71 43.39
N ARG A 272 -7.79 -1.97 43.24
CA ARG A 272 -8.48 -2.69 44.32
C ARG A 272 -7.48 -3.20 45.36
N ASP A 273 -7.77 -2.97 46.62
CA ASP A 273 -6.93 -3.41 47.75
C ASP A 273 -6.67 -4.93 47.75
N GLU A 274 -7.62 -5.74 47.26
CA GLU A 274 -7.50 -7.19 47.15
C GLU A 274 -6.44 -7.65 46.14
N ASP A 275 -6.06 -6.80 45.18
CA ASP A 275 -5.07 -7.10 44.15
C ASP A 275 -3.67 -6.56 44.50
N ARG A 276 -3.46 -6.04 45.71
CA ARG A 276 -2.18 -5.43 46.12
C ARG A 276 -0.99 -6.37 45.94
N ASP A 277 -1.12 -7.64 46.32
CA ASP A 277 -0.04 -8.62 46.19
C ASP A 277 0.26 -8.95 44.71
N LYS A 278 -0.77 -8.97 43.86
CA LYS A 278 -0.60 -9.14 42.41
C LYS A 278 0.13 -7.94 41.81
N ASN A 279 -0.28 -6.72 42.17
CA ASN A 279 0.40 -5.50 41.71
C ASN A 279 1.88 -5.48 42.10
N LEU A 280 2.21 -5.92 43.33
CA LEU A 280 3.59 -6.06 43.78
C LEU A 280 4.35 -7.11 42.96
N ALA A 281 3.72 -8.24 42.64
CA ALA A 281 4.31 -9.29 41.80
C ALA A 281 4.58 -8.79 40.37
N VAL A 282 3.64 -8.08 39.74
CA VAL A 282 3.79 -7.46 38.42
C VAL A 282 4.90 -6.41 38.42
N ALA A 283 4.94 -5.54 39.42
CA ALA A 283 6.00 -4.53 39.54
C ALA A 283 7.39 -5.16 39.75
N ALA A 284 7.47 -6.21 40.57
CA ALA A 284 8.72 -6.95 40.78
C ALA A 284 9.18 -7.67 39.51
N PHE A 285 8.24 -8.22 38.72
CA PHE A 285 8.54 -8.85 37.45
C PHE A 285 9.05 -7.84 36.41
N ALA A 286 8.38 -6.70 36.28
CA ALA A 286 8.82 -5.60 35.42
C ALA A 286 10.28 -5.18 35.72
N GLY A 287 10.62 -5.00 37.01
CA GLY A 287 11.99 -4.66 37.40
C GLY A 287 13.03 -5.76 37.07
N GLN A 288 12.61 -7.04 37.05
CA GLN A 288 13.48 -8.14 36.62
C GLN A 288 13.65 -8.17 35.09
N LEU A 289 12.60 -7.85 34.33
CA LEU A 289 12.67 -7.70 32.88
C LEU A 289 13.58 -6.52 32.49
N ASP A 290 13.44 -5.37 33.16
CA ASP A 290 14.31 -4.20 32.97
C ASP A 290 15.78 -4.56 33.22
N ALA A 291 16.07 -5.25 34.33
CA ALA A 291 17.43 -5.69 34.67
C ALA A 291 18.00 -6.70 33.65
N ALA A 292 17.15 -7.48 32.99
CA ALA A 292 17.52 -8.42 31.93
C ALA A 292 17.50 -7.82 30.52
N ASN A 293 17.16 -6.52 30.40
CA ASN A 293 16.96 -5.82 29.14
C ASN A 293 15.96 -6.55 28.23
N VAL A 294 14.82 -6.96 28.78
CA VAL A 294 13.74 -7.62 28.04
C VAL A 294 12.61 -6.60 27.82
N PRO A 295 12.27 -6.26 26.57
CA PRO A 295 11.20 -5.32 26.27
C PRO A 295 9.84 -5.90 26.66
N TYR A 296 8.95 -5.03 27.14
CA TYR A 296 7.56 -5.36 27.44
C TYR A 296 6.67 -4.12 27.37
N GLU A 297 5.38 -4.36 27.19
CA GLU A 297 4.31 -3.40 27.35
C GLU A 297 3.48 -3.77 28.58
N ARG A 298 2.84 -2.79 29.20
CA ARG A 298 1.94 -3.02 30.33
C ARG A 298 0.56 -2.50 29.97
N LEU A 299 -0.45 -3.35 30.11
CA LEU A 299 -1.83 -2.92 29.97
C LEU A 299 -2.16 -1.85 31.02
N ASP A 300 -2.94 -0.84 30.65
CA ASP A 300 -3.47 0.14 31.60
C ASP A 300 -4.94 -0.15 31.90
N ASN A 301 -5.32 -0.07 33.18
CA ASN A 301 -6.71 -0.20 33.64
C ASN A 301 -7.45 1.15 33.63
N ARG A 302 -6.74 2.27 33.43
CA ARG A 302 -7.28 3.64 33.56
C ARG A 302 -7.66 4.30 32.24
N ASP A 303 -7.37 3.67 31.11
CA ASP A 303 -7.78 4.20 29.81
C ASP A 303 -9.14 3.61 29.43
N GLU A 304 -10.18 4.45 29.44
CA GLU A 304 -11.50 4.17 28.85
C GLU A 304 -11.43 3.84 27.34
N HIS A 305 -10.24 3.79 26.76
CA HIS A 305 -9.96 3.81 25.34
C HIS A 305 -9.18 2.58 24.84
N GLY A 306 -8.43 1.86 25.67
CA GLY A 306 -7.74 0.62 25.28
C GLY A 306 -6.58 0.82 24.30
N PHE A 307 -5.51 1.52 24.71
CA PHE A 307 -4.30 1.75 23.89
C PHE A 307 -3.00 1.41 24.63
N LEU A 308 -1.95 1.05 23.89
CA LEU A 308 -0.57 0.89 24.35
C LEU A 308 0.36 1.79 23.54
N PRO A 309 1.50 2.26 24.07
CA PRO A 309 2.51 2.92 23.26
C PRO A 309 3.12 1.94 22.24
N ASP A 310 3.42 2.40 21.02
CA ASP A 310 4.04 1.57 19.98
C ASP A 310 5.58 1.60 19.97
N GLY A 311 6.18 2.40 20.86
CA GLY A 311 7.64 2.61 20.95
C GLY A 311 8.23 3.58 19.91
N ALA A 312 7.42 4.06 18.96
CA ALA A 312 7.81 5.01 17.90
C ALA A 312 7.05 6.35 17.99
N GLY A 313 6.34 6.59 19.10
CA GLY A 313 5.56 7.81 19.33
C GLY A 313 4.10 7.73 18.88
N GLY A 314 3.65 6.57 18.41
CA GLY A 314 2.25 6.23 18.16
C GLY A 314 1.68 5.27 19.21
N PHE A 315 0.57 4.62 18.85
CA PHE A 315 -0.17 3.75 19.75
C PHE A 315 -0.61 2.47 19.05
N ILE A 316 -0.74 1.40 19.83
CA ILE A 316 -1.34 0.12 19.48
C ILE A 316 -2.73 0.08 20.09
N GLN A 317 -3.74 -0.21 19.28
CA GLN A 317 -5.10 -0.41 19.75
C GLN A 317 -5.23 -1.76 20.45
N VAL A 318 -5.77 -1.80 21.66
CA VAL A 318 -6.06 -3.05 22.39
C VAL A 318 -7.55 -3.36 22.21
N VAL A 319 -7.83 -4.47 21.52
CA VAL A 319 -9.19 -4.92 21.25
C VAL A 319 -9.67 -5.84 22.38
N THR A 320 -10.85 -5.57 22.91
CA THR A 320 -11.53 -6.34 23.97
C THR A 320 -12.98 -6.66 23.57
N ASP A 321 -13.62 -7.65 24.23
CA ASP A 321 -14.99 -8.13 23.92
C ASP A 321 -16.08 -7.03 23.92
N GLY A 322 -15.81 -5.84 24.48
CA GLY A 322 -16.77 -4.74 24.59
C GLY A 322 -16.60 -3.60 23.59
N ASN A 323 -15.56 -3.58 22.77
CA ASN A 323 -15.26 -2.43 21.90
C ASN A 323 -14.40 -2.79 20.66
N PRO A 324 -14.92 -3.57 19.70
CA PRO A 324 -14.16 -3.93 18.52
C PRO A 324 -13.91 -2.76 17.54
N ASP A 325 -14.73 -1.71 17.60
CA ASP A 325 -14.82 -0.67 16.55
C ASP A 325 -14.45 0.76 16.99
N ALA A 326 -13.84 0.96 18.17
CA ALA A 326 -13.37 2.31 18.53
C ALA A 326 -12.22 2.76 17.63
N MET A 327 -12.48 3.70 16.73
CA MET A 327 -11.44 4.33 15.92
C MET A 327 -10.63 5.34 16.73
N PRO A 328 -9.36 5.03 16.94
CA PRO A 328 -8.31 5.91 16.45
C PRO A 328 -7.42 5.13 15.48
N ALA A 329 -6.78 5.86 14.59
CA ALA A 329 -6.04 5.32 13.46
C ALA A 329 -4.68 4.72 13.80
N ALA A 330 -4.63 3.86 14.82
CA ALA A 330 -3.46 3.05 15.13
C ALA A 330 -3.08 2.19 13.91
N ALA A 331 -1.79 2.09 13.61
CA ALA A 331 -1.28 1.23 12.54
C ALA A 331 -1.32 -0.25 12.93
N THR A 332 -1.29 -0.54 14.23
CA THR A 332 -1.29 -1.89 14.80
C THR A 332 -2.40 -2.03 15.83
N ARG A 333 -3.00 -3.21 15.88
CA ARG A 333 -3.94 -3.60 16.91
C ARG A 333 -3.53 -4.92 17.55
N LEU A 334 -3.71 -5.03 18.86
CA LEU A 334 -3.51 -6.21 19.67
C LEU A 334 -4.89 -6.76 20.05
N VAL A 335 -5.20 -7.97 19.61
CA VAL A 335 -6.41 -8.69 20.04
C VAL A 335 -6.05 -9.56 21.23
N LEU A 336 -6.67 -9.32 22.38
CA LEU A 336 -6.37 -10.11 23.59
C LEU A 336 -6.80 -11.59 23.42
N PRO A 337 -6.15 -12.51 24.16
CA PRO A 337 -6.48 -13.94 24.10
C PRO A 337 -7.96 -14.21 24.44
N GLY A 338 -8.59 -15.14 23.72
CA GLY A 338 -9.99 -15.55 23.96
C GLY A 338 -11.03 -14.86 23.08
N ILE A 339 -10.63 -13.84 22.32
CA ILE A 339 -11.50 -13.14 21.36
C ILE A 339 -11.48 -13.90 20.03
N ALA A 340 -12.67 -14.10 19.44
CA ALA A 340 -12.86 -14.97 18.27
C ALA A 340 -12.03 -14.57 17.03
N ASP A 341 -11.77 -13.27 16.83
CA ASP A 341 -11.05 -12.76 15.65
C ASP A 341 -9.53 -12.62 15.85
N GLY A 342 -8.95 -13.23 16.90
CA GLY A 342 -7.53 -13.11 17.25
C GLY A 342 -6.58 -13.87 16.32
N GLN A 343 -6.18 -13.28 15.20
CA GLN A 343 -5.19 -13.83 14.27
C GLN A 343 -4.12 -12.82 13.85
N PHE A 344 -2.93 -13.31 13.50
CA PHE A 344 -1.90 -12.45 12.92
C PHE A 344 -2.23 -12.12 11.46
N GLY A 345 -1.99 -10.87 11.05
CA GLY A 345 -2.09 -10.47 9.65
C GLY A 345 -2.70 -9.10 9.43
N LEU A 346 -2.87 -8.73 8.17
CA LEU A 346 -3.49 -7.47 7.77
C LEU A 346 -5.02 -7.58 7.83
N HIS A 347 -5.66 -6.79 8.68
CA HIS A 347 -7.11 -6.75 8.82
C HIS A 347 -7.78 -5.96 7.67
N PRO A 348 -9.07 -6.19 7.32
CA PRO A 348 -9.78 -5.44 6.27
C PRO A 348 -9.88 -3.93 6.47
N ASP A 349 -9.68 -3.42 7.68
CA ASP A 349 -9.57 -1.98 7.94
C ASP A 349 -8.14 -1.43 7.67
N GLY A 350 -7.21 -2.25 7.19
CA GLY A 350 -5.84 -1.85 6.94
C GLY A 350 -4.96 -1.74 8.18
N GLN A 351 -5.43 -2.10 9.38
CA GLN A 351 -4.57 -2.24 10.57
C GLN A 351 -3.82 -3.59 10.53
N PHE A 352 -2.60 -3.60 11.05
CA PHE A 352 -1.88 -4.86 11.29
C PHE A 352 -2.30 -5.45 12.63
N GLN A 353 -2.80 -6.68 12.62
CA GLN A 353 -3.29 -7.36 13.82
C GLN A 353 -2.23 -8.30 14.40
N LEU A 354 -1.97 -8.15 15.70
CA LEU A 354 -1.24 -9.08 16.55
C LEU A 354 -2.26 -9.88 17.37
N ALA A 355 -2.18 -11.21 17.30
CA ALA A 355 -2.98 -12.07 18.16
C ALA A 355 -2.28 -12.29 19.51
N GLY A 356 -2.97 -11.98 20.60
CA GLY A 356 -2.51 -12.27 21.94
C GLY A 356 -2.45 -13.77 22.20
N HIS A 357 -1.36 -14.23 22.80
CA HIS A 357 -1.17 -15.57 23.33
C HIS A 357 -1.01 -15.54 24.84
N GLY A 358 -1.70 -16.42 25.56
CA GLY A 358 -1.59 -16.53 27.01
C GLY A 358 -2.96 -16.63 27.65
N ALA A 359 -3.15 -17.63 28.51
CA ALA A 359 -4.39 -17.84 29.23
C ALA A 359 -4.10 -18.29 30.66
N SER A 360 -5.03 -18.02 31.56
CA SER A 360 -4.97 -18.52 32.93
C SER A 360 -4.85 -20.05 32.94
N GLY A 361 -3.90 -20.58 33.71
CA GLY A 361 -3.64 -22.02 33.81
C GLY A 361 -2.66 -22.59 32.78
N MET A 362 -2.15 -21.78 31.86
CA MET A 362 -1.09 -22.19 30.93
C MET A 362 0.25 -22.41 31.67
N SER A 363 0.95 -23.50 31.36
CA SER A 363 2.30 -23.74 31.88
C SER A 363 3.35 -22.89 31.17
N LEU A 364 4.55 -22.77 31.73
CA LEU A 364 5.65 -22.01 31.10
C LEU A 364 6.00 -22.54 29.71
N ASP A 365 6.03 -23.86 29.50
CA ASP A 365 6.33 -24.46 28.19
C ASP A 365 5.22 -24.24 27.16
N MET A 366 3.97 -24.06 27.61
CA MET A 366 2.86 -23.71 26.73
C MET A 366 2.81 -22.21 26.43
N LEU A 367 3.25 -21.37 27.38
CA LEU A 367 3.33 -19.92 27.20
C LEU A 367 4.48 -19.54 26.27
N LEU A 368 5.64 -20.15 26.47
CA LEU A 368 6.88 -19.95 25.71
C LEU A 368 7.35 -21.29 25.12
N PRO A 369 6.64 -21.77 24.07
CA PRO A 369 7.02 -22.99 23.39
C PRO A 369 8.42 -22.88 22.81
N LEU A 370 9.08 -24.03 22.71
CA LEU A 370 10.42 -24.15 22.11
C LEU A 370 10.37 -24.33 20.59
N ASP A 371 9.27 -23.98 19.95
CA ASP A 371 9.15 -24.05 18.50
C ASP A 371 9.89 -22.87 17.85
N PRO A 372 10.61 -23.10 16.74
CA PRO A 372 11.40 -22.07 16.08
C PRO A 372 10.56 -21.17 15.14
N VAL A 373 9.23 -21.23 15.17
CA VAL A 373 8.41 -20.72 14.05
C VAL A 373 7.40 -19.65 14.43
N SER A 374 6.84 -19.70 15.64
CA SER A 374 5.68 -18.91 16.03
C SER A 374 6.08 -17.54 16.57
N ASP A 375 5.74 -16.46 15.86
CA ASP A 375 5.77 -15.12 16.47
C ASP A 375 4.63 -14.97 17.47
N MET A 376 4.87 -14.23 18.56
CA MET A 376 3.94 -14.21 19.68
C MET A 376 3.87 -12.83 20.33
N ALA A 377 2.64 -12.36 20.59
CA ALA A 377 2.36 -11.30 21.54
C ALA A 377 1.87 -11.94 22.85
N VAL A 378 2.77 -12.13 23.81
CA VAL A 378 2.55 -12.98 24.98
C VAL A 378 2.00 -12.19 26.17
N LEU A 379 0.74 -12.42 26.52
CA LEU A 379 0.14 -11.97 27.77
C LEU A 379 0.57 -12.88 28.92
N VAL A 380 1.38 -12.36 29.82
CA VAL A 380 1.93 -13.15 30.94
C VAL A 380 0.87 -13.32 32.03
N PRO A 381 0.42 -14.57 32.33
CA PRO A 381 -0.57 -14.80 33.38
C PRO A 381 -0.01 -14.57 34.78
N ASP A 382 -0.83 -14.01 35.68
CA ASP A 382 -0.47 -13.77 37.09
C ASP A 382 0.11 -15.01 37.79
N THR A 383 -0.40 -16.19 37.45
CA THR A 383 0.03 -17.47 38.03
C THR A 383 1.50 -17.78 37.76
N LEU A 384 2.07 -17.27 36.67
CA LEU A 384 3.47 -17.48 36.28
C LEU A 384 4.41 -16.39 36.78
N ILE A 385 3.89 -15.40 37.53
CA ILE A 385 4.69 -14.31 38.09
C ILE A 385 4.45 -14.09 39.59
N SER A 386 3.61 -14.90 40.21
CA SER A 386 3.20 -14.76 41.61
C SER A 386 4.38 -14.89 42.59
N THR A 387 5.27 -15.86 42.40
CA THR A 387 6.46 -16.05 43.26
C THR A 387 7.75 -15.60 42.60
N TYR A 388 8.80 -15.42 43.40
CA TYR A 388 10.13 -15.11 42.89
C TYR A 388 10.65 -16.18 41.91
N LEU A 389 10.42 -17.47 42.21
CA LEU A 389 10.91 -18.56 41.38
C LEU A 389 10.18 -18.61 40.04
N ASP A 390 8.86 -18.36 40.02
CA ASP A 390 8.09 -18.32 38.77
C ASP A 390 8.60 -17.21 37.86
N ARG A 391 8.76 -16.00 38.41
CA ARG A 391 9.32 -14.85 37.67
C ARG A 391 10.72 -15.14 37.13
N ALA A 392 11.59 -15.69 37.98
CA ALA A 392 12.95 -16.04 37.59
C ALA A 392 12.97 -17.10 36.47
N ALA A 393 12.05 -18.06 36.49
CA ALA A 393 11.93 -19.07 35.44
C ALA A 393 11.52 -18.47 34.09
N VAL A 394 10.54 -17.54 34.09
CA VAL A 394 10.12 -16.83 32.88
C VAL A 394 11.27 -15.99 32.31
N VAL A 395 11.92 -15.17 33.13
CA VAL A 395 13.06 -14.34 32.69
C VAL A 395 14.20 -15.20 32.17
N HIS A 396 14.57 -16.26 32.90
CA HIS A 396 15.64 -17.16 32.48
C HIS A 396 15.33 -17.81 31.12
N ARG A 397 14.10 -18.27 30.90
CA ARG A 397 13.69 -18.88 29.63
C ARG A 397 13.82 -17.90 28.47
N LEU A 398 13.29 -16.68 28.60
CA LEU A 398 13.38 -15.64 27.58
C LEU A 398 14.84 -15.26 27.25
N VAL A 399 15.65 -15.04 28.29
CA VAL A 399 17.07 -14.69 28.12
C VAL A 399 17.85 -15.85 27.48
N SER A 400 17.57 -17.10 27.85
CA SER A 400 18.21 -18.27 27.24
C SER A 400 17.84 -18.39 25.76
N MET A 401 16.55 -18.26 25.42
CA MET A 401 16.08 -18.30 24.03
C MET A 401 16.74 -17.22 23.19
N ARG A 402 16.82 -15.98 23.69
CA ARG A 402 17.52 -14.88 22.99
C ARG A 402 19.02 -15.15 22.82
N ARG A 403 19.69 -15.60 23.88
CA ARG A 403 21.13 -15.88 23.87
C ARG A 403 21.48 -17.02 22.91
N GLU A 404 20.60 -18.01 22.80
CA GLU A 404 20.74 -19.17 21.94
C GLU A 404 20.27 -18.92 20.50
N GLY A 405 19.87 -17.69 20.13
CA GLY A 405 19.36 -17.38 18.79
C GLY A 405 17.96 -17.91 18.50
N ARG A 406 17.29 -18.50 19.49
CA ARG A 406 15.99 -19.19 19.34
C ARG A 406 14.77 -18.27 19.38
N ALA A 407 14.95 -17.00 19.75
CA ALA A 407 13.90 -15.99 19.68
C ALA A 407 14.51 -14.58 19.67
N LYS A 408 13.79 -13.65 19.06
CA LYS A 408 14.06 -12.21 19.11
C LYS A 408 13.02 -11.56 20.01
N LEU A 409 13.44 -10.66 20.90
CA LEU A 409 12.54 -9.99 21.84
C LEU A 409 12.34 -8.55 21.37
N PHE A 410 11.09 -8.11 21.29
CA PHE A 410 10.70 -6.82 20.73
C PHE A 410 9.70 -6.11 21.63
N HIS A 411 9.66 -4.77 21.56
CA HIS A 411 8.42 -4.05 21.87
C HIS A 411 7.33 -4.44 20.85
N LEU A 412 6.05 -4.43 21.21
CA LEU A 412 4.98 -4.91 20.33
C LEU A 412 4.92 -4.15 18.98
N GLY A 413 5.14 -2.84 18.99
CA GLY A 413 5.16 -2.05 17.75
C GLY A 413 6.38 -2.35 16.87
N GLU A 414 7.49 -2.76 17.48
CA GLU A 414 8.67 -3.26 16.76
C GLU A 414 8.42 -4.66 16.21
N LEU A 415 7.76 -5.54 16.95
CA LEU A 415 7.35 -6.86 16.47
C LEU A 415 6.47 -6.73 15.21
N ALA A 416 5.46 -5.87 15.26
CA ALA A 416 4.59 -5.62 14.11
C ALA A 416 5.38 -5.14 12.88
N ARG A 417 6.30 -4.18 13.04
CA ARG A 417 7.18 -3.70 11.95
C ARG A 417 8.20 -4.74 11.50
N HIS A 418 8.62 -5.63 12.39
CA HIS A 418 9.56 -6.72 12.07
C HIS A 418 8.90 -7.74 11.15
N ILE A 419 7.64 -8.10 11.39
CA ILE A 419 6.97 -9.18 10.65
C ILE A 419 6.09 -8.69 9.50
N ALA A 420 5.52 -7.48 9.59
CA ALA A 420 4.71 -6.92 8.51
C ALA A 420 5.61 -6.43 7.36
N ALA A 421 5.18 -6.69 6.12
CA ALA A 421 5.82 -6.07 4.96
C ALA A 421 5.62 -4.56 5.00
N GLN A 422 6.68 -3.81 4.69
CA GLN A 422 6.57 -2.37 4.49
C GLN A 422 5.82 -2.10 3.18
N GLU A 423 4.85 -1.19 3.25
CA GLU A 423 4.00 -0.83 2.12
C GLU A 423 3.71 0.68 2.21
N PRO A 424 4.46 1.52 1.48
CA PRO A 424 4.31 2.97 1.54
C PRO A 424 2.89 3.47 1.29
N ILE A 425 2.13 2.80 0.41
CA ILE A 425 0.74 3.17 0.13
C ILE A 425 -0.15 2.93 1.35
N LEU A 426 0.07 1.82 2.05
CA LEU A 426 -0.66 1.50 3.28
C LEU A 426 -0.32 2.48 4.40
N ASP A 427 0.94 2.88 4.51
CA ASP A 427 1.36 3.88 5.49
C ASP A 427 0.69 5.24 5.22
N LYS A 428 0.68 5.70 3.96
CA LYS A 428 -0.03 6.94 3.59
C LYS A 428 -1.53 6.85 3.83
N PHE A 429 -2.16 5.72 3.55
CA PHE A 429 -3.57 5.48 3.88
C PHE A 429 -3.81 5.63 5.40
N ARG A 430 -2.96 5.00 6.22
CA ARG A 430 -3.08 5.02 7.68
C ARG A 430 -2.90 6.43 8.24
N THR A 431 -1.88 7.16 7.81
CA THR A 431 -1.64 8.53 8.29
C THR A 431 -2.75 9.48 7.86
N THR A 432 -3.21 9.38 6.61
CA THR A 432 -4.33 10.20 6.11
C THR A 432 -5.60 9.94 6.91
N ARG A 433 -5.92 8.67 7.16
CA ARG A 433 -7.06 8.28 8.00
C ARG A 433 -6.92 8.79 9.44
N ALA A 434 -5.70 8.75 10.01
CA ALA A 434 -5.42 9.28 11.33
C ALA A 434 -5.63 10.78 11.43
N ARG A 435 -5.28 11.48 10.36
CA ARG A 435 -5.44 12.92 10.29
C ARG A 435 -6.91 13.34 10.27
N GLY A 436 -7.75 12.58 9.56
CA GLY A 436 -9.18 12.89 9.43
C GLY A 436 -9.44 14.22 8.72
N VAL A 437 -8.50 14.70 7.89
CA VAL A 437 -8.72 15.88 7.03
C VAL A 437 -9.72 15.51 5.96
N ASN A 438 -10.70 16.39 5.76
CA ASN A 438 -11.68 16.28 4.70
C ASN A 438 -11.47 17.44 3.74
N VAL A 439 -11.23 17.13 2.47
CA VAL A 439 -11.13 18.15 1.42
C VAL A 439 -12.53 18.58 1.00
N GLY A 440 -12.85 19.85 1.24
CA GLY A 440 -14.16 20.39 0.91
C GLY A 440 -14.16 21.91 0.86
N ILE A 441 -14.96 22.46 -0.04
CA ILE A 441 -15.10 23.92 -0.15
C ILE A 441 -15.61 24.45 1.18
N THR A 442 -14.74 25.18 1.89
CA THR A 442 -15.07 25.71 3.20
C THR A 442 -15.67 27.08 3.01
N ARG A 443 -17.01 27.14 2.89
CA ARG A 443 -17.75 28.40 2.89
C ARG A 443 -17.88 28.90 4.32
N VAL A 444 -16.84 29.53 4.81
CA VAL A 444 -16.91 30.40 5.98
C VAL A 444 -16.97 31.83 5.44
N ASP A 445 -17.97 32.61 5.83
CA ASP A 445 -17.95 34.05 5.58
C ASP A 445 -16.69 34.60 6.27
N PRO A 446 -15.64 35.00 5.52
CA PRO A 446 -14.39 35.38 6.15
C PRO A 446 -14.62 36.64 6.98
N ALA A 447 -13.82 36.80 8.04
CA ALA A 447 -13.81 38.04 8.81
C ALA A 447 -13.62 39.24 7.87
N ALA A 448 -14.19 40.40 8.20
CA ALA A 448 -14.19 41.56 7.30
C ALA A 448 -12.79 41.98 6.81
N GLU A 449 -11.77 41.80 7.65
CA GLU A 449 -10.37 42.05 7.30
C GLU A 449 -9.86 41.05 6.24
N GLU A 450 -10.11 39.75 6.43
CA GLU A 450 -9.75 38.71 5.47
C GLU A 450 -10.53 38.85 4.16
N HIS A 451 -11.82 39.19 4.22
CA HIS A 451 -12.60 39.52 3.03
C HIS A 451 -11.98 40.69 2.23
N ALA A 452 -11.57 41.75 2.93
CA ALA A 452 -10.93 42.90 2.29
C ALA A 452 -9.58 42.53 1.66
N GLU A 453 -8.78 41.70 2.34
CA GLU A 453 -7.51 41.22 1.81
C GLU A 453 -7.71 40.30 0.59
N LEU A 454 -8.68 39.39 0.61
CA LEU A 454 -9.05 38.55 -0.53
C LEU A 454 -9.50 39.39 -1.74
N MET A 455 -10.30 40.44 -1.52
CA MET A 455 -10.69 41.35 -2.59
C MET A 455 -9.50 42.15 -3.15
N GLN A 456 -8.53 42.51 -2.31
CA GLN A 456 -7.28 43.12 -2.76
C GLN A 456 -6.47 42.14 -3.62
N ASP A 457 -6.34 40.88 -3.19
CA ASP A 457 -5.66 39.83 -3.95
C ASP A 457 -6.32 39.61 -5.30
N ALA A 458 -7.66 39.53 -5.33
CA ALA A 458 -8.40 39.41 -6.56
C ALA A 458 -8.16 40.61 -7.49
N GLY A 459 -8.14 41.84 -6.96
CA GLY A 459 -7.80 43.03 -7.74
C GLY A 459 -6.39 42.99 -8.34
N ILE A 460 -5.40 42.51 -7.58
CA ILE A 460 -4.02 42.35 -8.05
C ILE A 460 -3.95 41.30 -9.17
N ALA A 461 -4.58 40.13 -8.96
CA ALA A 461 -4.59 39.06 -9.96
C ALA A 461 -5.31 39.49 -11.25
N TRP A 462 -6.45 40.16 -11.13
CA TRP A 462 -7.18 40.73 -12.28
C TRP A 462 -6.35 41.72 -13.08
N ALA A 463 -5.54 42.56 -12.42
CA ALA A 463 -4.70 43.54 -13.10
C ALA A 463 -3.72 42.91 -14.11
N PHE A 464 -3.27 41.67 -13.88
CA PHE A 464 -2.46 40.95 -14.87
C PHE A 464 -3.28 40.65 -16.13
N ILE A 465 -4.44 40.02 -15.98
CA ILE A 465 -5.31 39.64 -17.09
C ILE A 465 -5.75 40.89 -17.87
N ASP A 466 -6.20 41.93 -17.18
CA ASP A 466 -6.68 43.16 -17.82
C ASP A 466 -5.58 43.84 -18.65
N ARG A 467 -4.36 43.97 -18.08
CA ARG A 467 -3.24 44.65 -18.74
C ARG A 467 -2.64 43.86 -19.90
N HIS A 468 -2.60 42.54 -19.79
CA HIS A 468 -1.89 41.68 -20.73
C HIS A 468 -2.80 40.94 -21.71
N THR A 469 -4.11 41.21 -21.68
CA THR A 469 -5.05 40.84 -22.74
C THR A 469 -4.79 41.67 -23.99
N HIS A 470 -4.53 41.01 -25.11
CA HIS A 470 -4.28 41.69 -26.37
C HIS A 470 -5.60 42.24 -26.95
N PRO A 471 -5.69 43.55 -27.28
CA PRO A 471 -6.96 44.22 -27.52
C PRO A 471 -7.69 43.81 -28.81
N THR A 472 -7.00 43.14 -29.75
CA THR A 472 -7.62 42.68 -31.01
C THR A 472 -7.99 41.20 -30.99
N THR A 473 -7.26 40.39 -30.24
CA THR A 473 -7.48 38.94 -30.20
C THR A 473 -8.27 38.53 -28.95
N GLY A 474 -8.33 39.37 -27.93
CA GLY A 474 -8.96 39.03 -26.64
C GLY A 474 -8.17 38.00 -25.82
N LEU A 475 -7.00 37.56 -26.28
CA LEU A 475 -6.18 36.53 -25.62
C LEU A 475 -5.10 37.18 -24.75
N CYS A 476 -4.93 36.68 -23.52
CA CYS A 476 -3.93 37.15 -22.57
C CYS A 476 -2.55 36.53 -22.86
N ALA A 477 -1.47 37.28 -22.65
CA ALA A 477 -0.12 36.74 -22.73
C ALA A 477 0.06 35.59 -21.73
N GLY A 478 0.70 34.50 -22.15
CA GLY A 478 0.92 33.33 -21.29
C GLY A 478 1.81 33.67 -20.10
N THR A 479 2.94 34.34 -20.35
CA THR A 479 3.90 34.72 -19.30
C THR A 479 4.51 36.08 -19.57
N VAL A 480 4.76 36.86 -18.50
CA VAL A 480 5.39 38.17 -18.56
C VAL A 480 6.49 38.27 -17.52
N ARG A 481 7.68 38.72 -17.96
CA ARG A 481 8.76 39.18 -17.11
C ARG A 481 8.84 40.70 -17.15
N GLY A 482 8.68 41.38 -16.02
CA GLY A 482 8.85 42.82 -15.90
C GLY A 482 10.32 43.27 -15.82
N GLY A 483 10.55 44.58 -15.84
CA GLY A 483 11.87 45.20 -15.71
C GLY A 483 12.46 45.73 -17.03
N PRO A 484 13.70 46.26 -17.02
CA PRO A 484 14.34 46.89 -18.18
C PRO A 484 14.50 45.95 -19.40
N ASP A 485 14.76 44.67 -19.14
CA ASP A 485 14.85 43.60 -20.15
C ASP A 485 13.57 42.72 -20.14
N GLY A 486 12.43 43.39 -19.95
CA GLY A 486 11.13 42.75 -19.85
C GLY A 486 10.77 41.94 -21.10
N LEU A 487 10.07 40.83 -20.89
CA LEU A 487 9.67 39.90 -21.94
C LEU A 487 8.17 39.64 -21.81
N ILE A 488 7.44 39.80 -22.90
CA ILE A 488 6.07 39.30 -23.02
C ILE A 488 6.15 38.05 -23.89
N ASN A 489 5.85 36.89 -23.31
CA ASN A 489 5.76 35.64 -24.05
C ASN A 489 4.29 35.42 -24.46
N PRO A 490 3.97 35.49 -25.77
CA PRO A 490 2.61 35.27 -26.26
C PRO A 490 2.27 33.78 -26.43
N ASP A 491 3.18 32.84 -26.13
CA ASP A 491 2.87 31.40 -26.17
C ASP A 491 1.92 31.02 -25.02
N ALA A 492 0.82 30.35 -25.33
CA ALA A 492 -0.19 29.90 -24.38
C ALA A 492 -0.83 28.59 -24.84
N THR A 493 -1.34 27.81 -23.89
CA THR A 493 -2.11 26.58 -24.17
C THR A 493 -3.61 26.78 -23.96
N MET A 494 -4.42 25.76 -24.27
CA MET A 494 -5.85 25.82 -23.96
C MET A 494 -6.14 25.83 -22.44
N TRP A 495 -5.19 25.39 -21.61
CA TRP A 495 -5.24 25.51 -20.15
C TRP A 495 -5.11 26.98 -19.69
N ASP A 496 -4.22 27.74 -20.34
CA ASP A 496 -4.05 29.18 -20.11
C ASP A 496 -5.30 29.96 -20.55
N VAL A 497 -5.86 29.62 -21.72
CA VAL A 497 -7.12 30.20 -22.20
C VAL A 497 -8.26 29.91 -21.22
N ALA A 498 -8.36 28.68 -20.71
CA ALA A 498 -9.34 28.34 -19.70
C ALA A 498 -9.16 29.15 -18.42
N SER A 499 -7.91 29.38 -17.98
CA SER A 499 -7.59 30.22 -16.82
C SER A 499 -8.02 31.67 -17.04
N GLN A 500 -7.84 32.21 -18.25
CA GLN A 500 -8.33 33.54 -18.61
C GLN A 500 -9.86 33.62 -18.57
N ILE A 501 -10.57 32.63 -19.13
CA ILE A 501 -12.04 32.57 -19.11
C ILE A 501 -12.56 32.52 -17.68
N GLN A 502 -12.02 31.62 -16.85
CA GLN A 502 -12.41 31.51 -15.44
C GLN A 502 -12.06 32.78 -14.66
N GLY A 503 -10.94 33.44 -14.96
CA GLY A 503 -10.57 34.73 -14.40
C GLY A 503 -11.58 35.84 -14.74
N ILE A 504 -12.08 35.91 -15.98
CA ILE A 504 -13.12 36.87 -16.40
C ILE A 504 -14.45 36.58 -15.67
N ILE A 505 -14.87 35.31 -15.61
CA ILE A 505 -16.08 34.89 -14.87
C ILE A 505 -15.97 35.30 -13.40
N SER A 506 -14.81 35.05 -12.78
CA SER A 506 -14.53 35.35 -11.38
C SER A 506 -14.48 36.84 -11.10
N ALA A 507 -13.84 37.63 -11.97
CA ALA A 507 -13.81 39.09 -11.86
C ALA A 507 -15.22 39.69 -11.92
N ARG A 508 -16.09 39.16 -12.80
CA ARG A 508 -17.52 39.52 -12.81
C ARG A 508 -18.22 39.13 -11.51
N ALA A 509 -18.04 37.89 -11.04
CA ALA A 509 -18.69 37.38 -9.83
C ALA A 509 -18.30 38.20 -8.58
N LEU A 510 -17.05 38.64 -8.52
CA LEU A 510 -16.50 39.50 -7.46
C LEU A 510 -16.83 40.99 -7.63
N GLY A 511 -17.48 41.38 -8.72
CA GLY A 511 -17.83 42.78 -9.00
C GLY A 511 -16.65 43.68 -9.40
N LEU A 512 -15.52 43.10 -9.83
CA LEU A 512 -14.36 43.84 -10.36
C LEU A 512 -14.63 44.42 -11.75
N ILE A 513 -15.49 43.76 -12.53
CA ILE A 513 -15.95 44.21 -13.85
C ILE A 513 -17.47 44.03 -14.00
N PRO A 514 -18.14 44.87 -14.81
CA PRO A 514 -19.55 44.69 -15.11
C PRO A 514 -19.81 43.48 -16.01
N THR A 515 -21.06 43.01 -16.04
CA THR A 515 -21.44 41.84 -16.87
C THR A 515 -21.26 42.10 -18.36
N GLU A 516 -21.49 43.32 -18.85
CA GLU A 516 -21.23 43.68 -20.25
C GLU A 516 -19.75 43.54 -20.64
N ASP A 517 -18.82 44.02 -19.81
CA ASP A 517 -17.38 43.93 -20.08
C ASP A 517 -16.91 42.47 -20.08
N ALA A 518 -17.42 41.67 -19.14
CA ALA A 518 -17.15 40.24 -19.12
C ALA A 518 -17.64 39.55 -20.42
N ARG A 519 -18.83 39.91 -20.90
CA ARG A 519 -19.37 39.38 -22.16
C ARG A 519 -18.52 39.79 -23.37
N ASP A 520 -18.22 41.09 -23.51
CA ASP A 520 -17.47 41.61 -24.65
C ASP A 520 -16.07 40.99 -24.76
N ARG A 521 -15.39 40.79 -23.62
CA ARG A 521 -14.08 40.13 -23.56
C ARG A 521 -14.14 38.67 -23.98
N LEU A 522 -15.14 37.93 -23.50
CA LEU A 522 -15.33 36.53 -23.85
C LEU A 522 -15.73 36.37 -25.32
N ASP A 523 -16.61 37.23 -25.85
CA ASP A 523 -17.00 37.24 -27.26
C ASP A 523 -15.75 37.41 -28.16
N LEU A 524 -14.90 38.39 -27.83
CA LEU A 524 -13.67 38.65 -28.59
C LEU A 524 -12.67 37.49 -28.50
N LEU A 525 -12.47 36.94 -27.30
CA LEU A 525 -11.56 35.80 -27.07
C LEU A 525 -11.99 34.58 -27.87
N LEU A 526 -13.26 34.18 -27.75
CA LEU A 526 -13.79 32.95 -28.37
C LEU A 526 -13.78 33.04 -29.90
N ALA A 527 -14.13 34.19 -30.45
CA ALA A 527 -14.13 34.43 -31.90
C ALA A 527 -12.74 34.38 -32.55
N ASN A 528 -11.66 34.47 -31.76
CA ASN A 528 -10.28 34.46 -32.24
C ASN A 528 -9.55 33.14 -31.95
N LEU A 529 -10.24 32.08 -31.49
CA LEU A 529 -9.58 30.80 -31.24
C LEU A 529 -9.13 30.13 -32.56
N PRO A 530 -7.84 29.77 -32.70
CA PRO A 530 -7.35 29.15 -33.92
C PRO A 530 -7.77 27.67 -34.02
N THR A 531 -7.74 27.16 -35.25
CA THR A 531 -7.93 25.74 -35.57
C THR A 531 -6.71 25.21 -36.32
N ILE A 532 -6.27 24.02 -35.97
CA ILE A 532 -5.32 23.22 -36.75
C ILE A 532 -6.06 22.11 -37.51
N THR A 533 -5.45 21.63 -38.59
CA THR A 533 -5.95 20.48 -39.34
C THR A 533 -4.88 19.40 -39.38
N ALA A 534 -5.25 18.19 -38.95
CA ALA A 534 -4.41 17.00 -39.00
C ALA A 534 -5.26 15.82 -39.47
N GLU A 535 -4.83 15.13 -40.54
CA GLU A 535 -5.57 13.97 -41.07
C GLU A 535 -7.05 14.25 -41.37
N GLU A 536 -7.36 15.44 -41.90
CA GLU A 536 -8.73 15.93 -42.16
C GLU A 536 -9.58 16.22 -40.90
N VAL A 537 -9.01 16.09 -39.70
CA VAL A 537 -9.62 16.42 -38.41
C VAL A 537 -9.30 17.86 -38.02
N HIS A 538 -10.31 18.65 -37.65
CA HIS A 538 -10.17 20.03 -37.18
C HIS A 538 -10.09 20.08 -35.65
N LEU A 539 -9.01 20.61 -35.09
CA LEU A 539 -8.74 20.59 -33.65
C LEU A 539 -8.26 21.96 -33.13
N PRO A 540 -8.41 22.26 -31.83
CA PRO A 540 -7.66 23.34 -31.21
C PRO A 540 -6.17 23.01 -31.21
N PRO A 541 -5.26 23.99 -31.36
CA PRO A 541 -3.85 23.73 -31.17
C PRO A 541 -3.51 23.52 -29.68
N ALA A 542 -2.53 22.66 -29.41
CA ALA A 542 -1.92 22.54 -28.08
C ALA A 542 -1.24 23.84 -27.63
N ARG A 543 -0.69 24.60 -28.58
CA ARG A 543 -0.06 25.91 -28.33
C ARG A 543 -0.44 26.95 -29.36
N LEU A 544 -0.75 28.16 -28.89
CA LEU A 544 -1.12 29.30 -29.74
C LEU A 544 -0.37 30.56 -29.33
N ASN A 545 -0.24 31.47 -30.29
CA ASN A 545 0.28 32.80 -30.09
C ASN A 545 -0.85 33.78 -29.83
N THR A 546 -0.92 34.31 -28.60
CA THR A 546 -2.04 35.12 -28.11
C THR A 546 -2.10 36.50 -28.76
N ALA A 547 -0.96 37.03 -29.21
CA ALA A 547 -0.89 38.31 -29.92
C ALA A 547 -1.42 38.21 -31.37
N THR A 548 -1.30 37.04 -32.01
CA THR A 548 -1.64 36.85 -33.42
C THR A 548 -2.85 35.96 -33.67
N ALA A 549 -3.36 35.28 -32.65
CA ALA A 549 -4.43 34.28 -32.75
C ALA A 549 -4.11 33.16 -33.75
N ARG A 550 -2.86 32.66 -33.72
CA ARG A 550 -2.37 31.59 -34.62
C ARG A 550 -1.79 30.45 -33.82
N ALA A 551 -1.93 29.23 -34.33
CA ALA A 551 -1.28 28.05 -33.77
C ALA A 551 0.26 28.15 -33.89
N ASN A 552 0.98 27.84 -32.82
CA ASN A 552 2.45 27.77 -32.80
C ASN A 552 2.99 26.42 -33.28
N ASN A 553 2.20 25.36 -33.13
CA ASN A 553 2.47 24.02 -33.64
C ASN A 553 1.19 23.41 -34.23
N ARG A 554 1.30 22.19 -34.76
CA ARG A 554 0.16 21.38 -35.23
C ARG A 554 -0.16 20.25 -34.26
N ASP A 555 0.16 20.45 -32.99
CA ASP A 555 -0.08 19.46 -31.93
C ASP A 555 -1.45 19.72 -31.30
N PHE A 556 -1.98 18.74 -30.60
CA PHE A 556 -3.25 18.80 -29.87
C PHE A 556 -3.07 18.17 -28.48
N ASP A 557 -3.65 18.80 -27.45
CA ASP A 557 -3.66 18.30 -26.08
C ASP A 557 -5.10 18.12 -25.56
N ALA A 558 -5.44 16.88 -25.21
CA ALA A 558 -6.77 16.50 -24.74
C ALA A 558 -7.05 16.98 -23.30
N CYS A 559 -6.03 17.06 -22.44
CA CYS A 559 -6.19 17.54 -21.07
C CYS A 559 -6.55 19.03 -21.07
N ASP A 560 -5.77 19.84 -21.78
CA ASP A 560 -5.95 21.28 -21.87
C ASP A 560 -7.28 21.63 -22.55
N THR A 561 -7.64 20.88 -23.60
CA THR A 561 -8.94 21.01 -24.26
C THR A 561 -10.09 20.63 -23.32
N GLY A 562 -9.92 19.57 -22.52
CA GLY A 562 -10.89 19.18 -21.50
C GLY A 562 -11.15 20.30 -20.50
N ARG A 563 -10.11 20.95 -19.98
CA ARG A 563 -10.26 22.13 -19.09
C ARG A 563 -10.95 23.30 -19.80
N PHE A 564 -10.59 23.57 -21.06
CA PHE A 564 -11.25 24.61 -21.85
C PHE A 564 -12.76 24.36 -21.96
N LEU A 565 -13.20 23.12 -22.22
CA LEU A 565 -14.62 22.79 -22.28
C LEU A 565 -15.34 23.02 -20.94
N ILE A 566 -14.66 22.75 -19.82
CA ILE A 566 -15.17 23.07 -18.48
C ILE A 566 -15.39 24.58 -18.33
N ALA A 567 -14.37 25.38 -18.67
CA ALA A 567 -14.46 26.85 -18.60
C ALA A 567 -15.52 27.40 -19.57
N ALA A 568 -15.64 26.85 -20.77
CA ALA A 568 -16.66 27.22 -21.75
C ALA A 568 -18.08 26.93 -21.20
N ASN A 569 -18.29 25.76 -20.60
CA ASN A 569 -19.56 25.45 -19.95
C ASN A 569 -19.83 26.37 -18.73
N ALA A 570 -18.78 26.79 -18.00
CA ALA A 570 -18.91 27.75 -16.90
C ALA A 570 -19.42 29.13 -17.35
N ILE A 571 -19.12 29.59 -18.57
CA ILE A 571 -19.69 30.83 -19.15
C ILE A 571 -21.22 30.75 -19.19
N VAL A 572 -21.74 29.60 -19.62
CA VAL A 572 -23.20 29.35 -19.69
C VAL A 572 -23.79 29.24 -18.29
N SER A 573 -23.15 28.50 -17.38
CA SER A 573 -23.61 28.38 -15.98
C SER A 573 -23.61 29.71 -15.24
N ALA A 574 -22.69 30.62 -15.57
CA ALA A 574 -22.65 31.98 -15.02
C ALA A 574 -23.72 32.91 -15.62
N GLY A 575 -24.43 32.48 -16.67
CA GLY A 575 -25.46 33.28 -17.36
C GLY A 575 -24.90 34.45 -18.17
N ILE A 576 -23.63 34.39 -18.58
CA ILE A 576 -23.01 35.44 -19.41
C ILE A 576 -23.41 35.28 -20.88
N MET A 577 -23.47 34.03 -21.35
CA MET A 577 -23.91 33.65 -22.70
C MET A 577 -24.85 32.44 -22.63
N THR A 578 -25.71 32.31 -23.63
CA THR A 578 -26.50 31.10 -23.86
C THR A 578 -25.67 30.02 -24.56
N ARG A 579 -26.06 28.75 -24.42
CA ARG A 579 -25.39 27.63 -25.10
C ARG A 579 -25.35 27.78 -26.64
N PRO A 580 -26.42 28.26 -27.32
CA PRO A 580 -26.36 28.55 -28.75
C PRO A 580 -25.34 29.63 -29.12
N GLU A 581 -25.30 30.75 -28.37
CA GLU A 581 -24.33 31.83 -28.61
C GLU A 581 -22.89 31.31 -28.49
N LEU A 582 -22.59 30.56 -27.42
CA LEU A 582 -21.28 29.95 -27.22
C LEU A 582 -20.89 29.02 -28.40
N ARG A 583 -21.81 28.14 -28.82
CA ARG A 583 -21.56 27.21 -29.93
C ARG A 583 -21.29 27.95 -31.24
N ASP A 584 -22.00 29.03 -31.51
CA ASP A 584 -21.85 29.78 -32.76
C ASP A 584 -20.53 30.58 -32.80
N LEU A 585 -19.91 30.86 -31.65
CA LEU A 585 -18.58 31.48 -31.53
C LEU A 585 -17.41 30.49 -31.59
N LEU A 586 -17.61 29.27 -31.08
CA LEU A 586 -16.56 28.26 -31.06
C LEU A 586 -16.28 27.72 -32.46
N PRO A 587 -15.01 27.46 -32.81
CA PRO A 587 -14.71 26.73 -34.03
C PRO A 587 -15.30 25.31 -33.96
N GLY A 588 -15.86 24.82 -35.06
CA GLY A 588 -16.37 23.45 -35.15
C GLY A 588 -15.24 22.43 -35.13
N TRP A 589 -14.77 22.05 -33.94
CA TRP A 589 -13.72 21.04 -33.75
C TRP A 589 -14.29 19.62 -33.70
N ASP A 590 -13.58 18.69 -34.33
CA ASP A 590 -13.91 17.27 -34.43
C ASP A 590 -13.40 16.49 -33.21
N LEU A 591 -13.74 16.94 -32.00
CA LEU A 591 -13.18 16.39 -30.74
C LEU A 591 -13.52 14.92 -30.49
N GLY A 592 -14.57 14.40 -31.15
CA GLY A 592 -14.92 12.97 -31.09
C GLY A 592 -13.80 12.06 -31.62
N GLU A 593 -13.02 12.53 -32.59
CA GLU A 593 -11.90 11.78 -33.20
C GLU A 593 -10.67 11.68 -32.28
N THR A 594 -10.67 12.45 -31.18
CA THR A 594 -9.59 12.49 -30.19
C THR A 594 -9.78 11.49 -29.04
N VAL A 595 -10.92 10.78 -29.02
CA VAL A 595 -11.23 9.76 -28.03
C VAL A 595 -11.40 8.41 -28.71
N ARG A 596 -10.62 7.43 -28.30
CA ARG A 596 -10.62 6.08 -28.89
C ARG A 596 -10.72 5.07 -27.77
N ASP A 597 -11.70 4.18 -27.85
CA ASP A 597 -11.95 3.17 -26.80
C ASP A 597 -12.06 3.77 -25.38
N GLY A 598 -12.71 4.94 -25.26
CA GLY A 598 -12.85 5.66 -23.99
C GLY A 598 -11.60 6.43 -23.53
N HIS A 599 -10.48 6.32 -24.25
CA HIS A 599 -9.20 6.94 -23.88
C HIS A 599 -8.96 8.27 -24.63
N PRO A 600 -8.41 9.30 -23.97
CA PRO A 600 -7.98 10.54 -24.62
C PRO A 600 -6.65 10.36 -25.36
N TYR A 601 -6.55 10.93 -26.57
CA TYR A 601 -5.33 10.95 -27.38
C TYR A 601 -4.84 12.37 -27.63
N ASN A 602 -3.53 12.58 -27.45
CA ASN A 602 -2.84 13.80 -27.88
C ASN A 602 -2.28 13.60 -29.29
N LEU A 603 -2.19 14.69 -30.06
CA LEU A 603 -1.40 14.72 -31.29
C LEU A 603 -0.07 15.41 -30.98
N THR A 604 1.05 14.72 -31.15
CA THR A 604 2.39 15.29 -30.90
C THR A 604 3.32 14.94 -32.06
N ASN A 605 3.88 15.96 -32.71
CA ASN A 605 4.74 15.81 -33.88
C ASN A 605 4.11 14.92 -34.97
N GLY A 606 2.79 15.09 -35.20
CA GLY A 606 2.03 14.33 -36.18
C GLY A 606 1.72 12.88 -35.80
N ARG A 607 1.92 12.49 -34.54
CA ARG A 607 1.58 11.15 -34.03
C ARG A 607 0.54 11.23 -32.94
N TRP A 608 -0.44 10.33 -33.00
CA TRP A 608 -1.42 10.14 -31.93
C TRP A 608 -0.81 9.33 -30.79
N ILE A 609 -0.89 9.85 -29.58
CA ILE A 609 -0.35 9.25 -28.36
C ILE A 609 -1.48 9.10 -27.35
N ASP A 610 -1.70 7.87 -26.87
CA ASP A 610 -2.63 7.60 -25.76
C ASP A 610 -2.13 8.30 -24.49
N ARG A 611 -2.97 9.13 -23.88
CA ARG A 611 -2.67 9.87 -22.65
C ARG A 611 -3.65 9.53 -21.52
N PHE A 612 -4.28 8.36 -21.57
CA PHE A 612 -5.21 7.88 -20.56
C PHE A 612 -4.58 7.74 -19.17
N GLN A 613 -3.31 7.31 -19.08
CA GLN A 613 -2.57 7.23 -17.82
C GLN A 613 -2.07 8.62 -17.40
N SER A 614 -3.01 9.49 -17.03
CA SER A 614 -2.76 10.86 -16.57
C SER A 614 -3.74 11.23 -15.47
N HIS A 615 -3.27 11.97 -14.45
CA HIS A 615 -4.13 12.52 -13.40
C HIS A 615 -5.15 13.50 -13.99
N CYS A 616 -4.84 14.10 -15.13
CA CYS A 616 -5.76 14.98 -15.85
C CYS A 616 -6.89 14.24 -16.58
N SER A 617 -6.76 12.94 -16.89
CA SER A 617 -7.83 12.21 -17.59
C SER A 617 -9.14 12.18 -16.79
N GLN A 618 -9.04 12.09 -15.46
CA GLN A 618 -10.20 12.19 -14.56
C GLN A 618 -10.86 13.57 -14.58
N TYR A 619 -10.08 14.62 -14.86
CA TYR A 619 -10.58 15.98 -14.96
C TYR A 619 -11.17 16.26 -16.34
N SER A 620 -10.42 15.96 -17.41
CA SER A 620 -10.80 16.23 -18.79
C SER A 620 -12.06 15.47 -19.22
N ARG A 621 -12.30 14.25 -18.68
CA ARG A 621 -13.52 13.49 -18.99
C ARG A 621 -14.81 14.26 -18.70
N VAL A 622 -14.81 15.10 -17.65
CA VAL A 622 -15.98 15.90 -17.30
C VAL A 622 -16.21 16.98 -18.35
N GLY A 623 -15.14 17.64 -18.81
CA GLY A 623 -15.18 18.63 -19.89
C GLY A 623 -15.73 18.06 -21.19
N TYR A 624 -15.20 16.92 -21.64
CA TYR A 624 -15.69 16.23 -22.84
C TYR A 624 -17.14 15.74 -22.68
N GLY A 625 -17.51 15.31 -21.47
CA GLY A 625 -18.89 14.94 -21.15
C GLY A 625 -19.89 16.09 -21.37
N THR A 626 -19.48 17.36 -21.19
CA THR A 626 -20.35 18.52 -21.42
C THR A 626 -20.81 18.69 -22.87
N ILE A 627 -20.08 18.08 -23.81
CA ILE A 627 -20.39 18.06 -25.24
C ILE A 627 -20.79 16.66 -25.74
N GLY A 628 -21.05 15.72 -24.83
CA GLY A 628 -21.56 14.38 -25.15
C GLY A 628 -20.50 13.37 -25.56
N ILE A 629 -19.22 13.63 -25.30
CA ILE A 629 -18.12 12.68 -25.56
C ILE A 629 -17.75 11.99 -24.24
N GLY A 630 -17.93 10.68 -24.18
CA GLY A 630 -17.59 9.87 -23.00
C GLY A 630 -16.11 9.46 -22.97
N MET A 631 -15.50 9.51 -21.78
CA MET A 631 -14.17 8.98 -21.50
C MET A 631 -14.18 8.15 -20.22
N ASP A 632 -13.32 7.15 -20.16
CA ASP A 632 -13.14 6.30 -18.99
C ASP A 632 -12.35 7.03 -17.89
N SER A 633 -12.49 6.55 -16.66
CA SER A 633 -11.70 7.03 -15.52
C SER A 633 -10.39 6.23 -15.42
N PRO A 634 -9.23 6.89 -15.22
CA PRO A 634 -7.97 6.18 -14.97
C PRO A 634 -7.93 5.53 -13.57
N PHE A 635 -8.88 5.89 -12.70
CA PHE A 635 -9.06 5.33 -11.37
C PHE A 635 -10.17 4.28 -11.41
N ALA A 636 -9.81 3.00 -11.36
CA ALA A 636 -10.78 1.92 -11.37
C ALA A 636 -11.55 1.89 -10.03
N GLN A 637 -12.86 1.67 -10.09
CA GLN A 637 -13.70 1.52 -8.89
C GLN A 637 -14.53 0.24 -8.98
N PRO A 638 -13.97 -0.92 -8.59
CA PRO A 638 -14.74 -2.15 -8.49
C PRO A 638 -15.89 -1.99 -7.48
N ALA A 639 -17.05 -2.58 -7.77
CA ALA A 639 -18.26 -2.39 -6.97
C ALA A 639 -18.29 -3.23 -5.67
N GLU A 640 -17.46 -4.28 -5.56
CA GLU A 640 -17.53 -5.31 -4.51
C GLU A 640 -16.30 -5.29 -3.57
N GLU A 641 -15.82 -4.10 -3.18
CA GLU A 641 -14.66 -3.96 -2.28
C GLU A 641 -15.02 -3.20 -0.99
N THR A 642 -14.25 -3.45 0.07
CA THR A 642 -14.31 -2.63 1.28
C THR A 642 -13.81 -1.21 0.98
N GLU A 643 -14.21 -0.22 1.79
CA GLU A 643 -13.75 1.15 1.60
C GLU A 643 -12.22 1.30 1.70
N THR A 644 -11.60 0.53 2.60
CA THR A 644 -10.13 0.45 2.74
C THR A 644 -9.50 -0.03 1.44
N ASP A 645 -9.95 -1.18 0.93
CA ASP A 645 -9.37 -1.82 -0.26
C ASP A 645 -9.53 -0.91 -1.48
N ARG A 646 -10.69 -0.28 -1.63
CA ARG A 646 -10.98 0.69 -2.70
C ARG A 646 -10.04 1.89 -2.66
N ARG A 647 -9.80 2.47 -1.47
CA ARG A 647 -8.87 3.60 -1.27
C ARG A 647 -7.42 3.22 -1.54
N ILE A 648 -7.01 2.03 -1.12
CA ILE A 648 -5.66 1.51 -1.40
C ILE A 648 -5.48 1.25 -2.91
N ARG A 649 -6.47 0.67 -3.57
CA ARG A 649 -6.46 0.47 -5.03
C ARG A 649 -6.32 1.80 -5.77
N LEU A 650 -7.09 2.81 -5.37
CA LEU A 650 -6.98 4.17 -5.90
C LEU A 650 -5.56 4.74 -5.75
N LEU A 651 -4.91 4.56 -4.61
CA LEU A 651 -3.52 5.02 -4.41
C LEU A 651 -2.53 4.29 -5.33
N TYR A 652 -2.70 2.99 -5.55
CA TYR A 652 -1.88 2.27 -6.52
C TYR A 652 -2.12 2.72 -7.96
N ASP A 653 -3.38 2.94 -8.34
CA ASP A 653 -3.73 3.41 -9.69
C ASP A 653 -3.14 4.82 -9.90
N ALA A 654 -3.20 5.70 -8.90
CA ALA A 654 -2.56 7.00 -8.93
C ALA A 654 -1.02 6.89 -8.99
N ALA A 655 -0.40 5.96 -8.25
CA ALA A 655 1.05 5.74 -8.29
C ALA A 655 1.55 5.22 -9.65
N LYS A 656 0.74 4.41 -10.35
CA LYS A 656 1.02 3.93 -11.71
C LYS A 656 1.11 5.09 -12.70
N ILE A 657 0.27 6.11 -12.52
CA ILE A 657 0.27 7.32 -13.35
C ILE A 657 1.53 8.14 -13.10
N GLY A 658 1.82 8.47 -11.84
CA GLY A 658 2.86 9.48 -11.58
C GLY A 658 2.81 10.11 -10.21
N HIS A 659 3.60 11.16 -10.05
CA HIS A 659 3.47 12.06 -8.91
C HIS A 659 2.16 12.85 -9.02
N PHE A 660 1.52 13.12 -7.89
CA PHE A 660 0.26 13.87 -7.80
C PHE A 660 0.51 15.25 -7.19
N GLY A 661 0.13 16.31 -7.90
CA GLY A 661 0.21 17.69 -7.46
C GLY A 661 -1.15 18.24 -7.04
N THR A 662 -1.16 19.51 -6.62
CA THR A 662 -2.41 20.20 -6.22
C THR A 662 -3.41 20.32 -7.38
N GLU A 663 -2.92 20.51 -8.60
CA GLU A 663 -3.70 20.47 -9.83
C GLU A 663 -3.51 19.12 -10.54
N PRO A 664 -4.54 18.58 -11.22
CA PRO A 664 -5.89 19.14 -11.35
C PRO A 664 -6.83 18.81 -10.18
N GLY A 665 -6.38 18.06 -9.15
CA GLY A 665 -7.25 17.55 -8.08
C GLY A 665 -8.11 18.61 -7.39
N LEU A 666 -7.50 19.63 -6.78
CA LEU A 666 -8.28 20.70 -6.13
C LEU A 666 -9.01 21.60 -7.13
N LEU A 667 -8.49 21.70 -8.36
CA LEU A 667 -9.14 22.45 -9.41
C LEU A 667 -10.46 21.79 -9.83
N HIS A 668 -10.48 20.46 -9.91
CA HIS A 668 -11.70 19.67 -10.06
C HIS A 668 -12.71 20.06 -8.98
N ARG A 669 -12.28 20.05 -7.71
CA ARG A 669 -13.16 20.38 -6.59
C ARG A 669 -13.77 21.79 -6.72
N ILE A 670 -12.98 22.77 -7.14
CA ILE A 670 -13.41 24.16 -7.26
C ILE A 670 -14.29 24.40 -8.48
N GLU A 671 -13.89 23.92 -9.65
CA GLU A 671 -14.58 24.19 -10.93
C GLU A 671 -15.80 23.28 -11.16
N LEU A 672 -15.81 22.05 -10.61
CA LEU A 672 -16.82 21.02 -10.90
C LEU A 672 -17.57 20.49 -9.67
N GLY A 673 -16.99 20.58 -8.47
CA GLY A 673 -17.56 20.05 -7.24
C GLY A 673 -16.93 18.71 -6.79
N PRO A 674 -17.57 17.98 -5.86
CA PRO A 674 -16.99 16.79 -5.24
C PRO A 674 -16.78 15.63 -6.23
N ASP A 675 -15.64 14.96 -6.12
CA ASP A 675 -15.29 13.75 -6.86
C ASP A 675 -14.44 12.84 -5.97
N ALA A 676 -14.99 11.68 -5.59
CA ALA A 676 -14.42 10.85 -4.53
C ALA A 676 -12.95 10.44 -4.77
N PRO A 677 -12.51 10.08 -5.99
CA PRO A 677 -11.10 9.81 -6.25
C PRO A 677 -10.19 11.02 -6.00
N THR A 678 -10.49 12.16 -6.63
CA THR A 678 -9.63 13.34 -6.57
C THR A 678 -9.66 14.02 -5.19
N ASP A 679 -10.81 14.00 -4.50
CA ASP A 679 -10.93 14.46 -3.12
C ASP A 679 -10.00 13.64 -2.20
N TYR A 680 -10.07 12.30 -2.26
CA TYR A 680 -9.23 11.44 -1.42
C TYR A 680 -7.73 11.55 -1.74
N LEU A 681 -7.34 11.60 -3.02
CA LEU A 681 -5.93 11.83 -3.40
C LEU A 681 -5.42 13.18 -2.88
N SER A 682 -6.29 14.19 -2.83
CA SER A 682 -5.96 15.50 -2.26
C SER A 682 -5.83 15.46 -0.74
N GLU A 683 -6.68 14.69 -0.03
CA GLU A 683 -6.52 14.46 1.42
C GLU A 683 -5.15 13.85 1.75
N VAL A 684 -4.72 12.86 0.95
CA VAL A 684 -3.42 12.19 1.12
C VAL A 684 -2.26 13.14 0.83
N LEU A 685 -2.38 13.97 -0.21
CA LEU A 685 -1.40 15.02 -0.52
C LEU A 685 -1.30 16.03 0.64
N PHE A 686 -2.43 16.46 1.20
CA PHE A 686 -2.46 17.40 2.31
C PHE A 686 -1.80 16.84 3.57
N ASP A 687 -2.13 15.59 3.95
CA ASP A 687 -1.50 14.93 5.11
C ASP A 687 0.03 14.83 4.92
N ALA A 688 0.51 14.51 3.72
CA ALA A 688 1.94 14.47 3.43
C ALA A 688 2.62 15.85 3.55
N GLN A 689 1.98 16.93 3.07
CA GLN A 689 2.51 18.31 3.24
C GLN A 689 2.58 18.68 4.73
N LEU A 690 1.54 18.35 5.49
CA LEU A 690 1.46 18.67 6.90
C LEU A 690 2.50 17.89 7.72
N ARG A 691 2.64 16.58 7.49
CA ARG A 691 3.66 15.76 8.17
C ARG A 691 5.07 16.23 7.85
N TRP A 692 5.33 16.63 6.61
CA TRP A 692 6.59 17.26 6.24
C TRP A 692 6.85 18.50 7.11
N PHE A 693 5.88 19.41 7.19
CA PHE A 693 5.99 20.61 8.02
C PHE A 693 6.14 20.32 9.52
N GLU A 694 5.40 19.36 10.06
CA GLU A 694 5.50 18.93 11.47
C GLU A 694 6.91 18.42 11.81
N ARG A 695 7.57 17.76 10.85
CA ARG A 695 8.91 17.20 11.02
C ARG A 695 10.04 18.20 10.78
N THR A 696 9.94 19.01 9.74
CA THR A 696 11.05 19.86 9.26
C THR A 696 10.87 21.34 9.57
N GLY A 697 9.62 21.77 9.82
CA GLY A 697 9.25 23.19 9.88
C GLY A 697 9.15 23.86 8.50
N GLU A 698 9.40 23.14 7.41
CA GLU A 698 9.38 23.66 6.05
C GLU A 698 8.03 23.43 5.37
N ILE A 699 7.65 24.31 4.45
CA ILE A 699 6.37 24.24 3.73
C ILE A 699 6.57 23.51 2.40
N LYS A 700 5.66 22.60 2.08
CA LYS A 700 5.49 22.05 0.72
C LYS A 700 4.11 22.42 0.19
N CYS A 701 4.06 22.88 -1.06
CA CYS A 701 2.82 23.21 -1.76
C CYS A 701 3.04 22.97 -3.26
N ALA A 702 3.06 21.70 -3.66
CA ALA A 702 3.53 21.29 -4.98
C ALA A 702 2.41 21.35 -6.03
N SER A 703 2.78 21.80 -7.24
CA SER A 703 1.97 21.71 -8.45
C SER A 703 2.87 21.90 -9.69
N GLU A 704 2.28 21.80 -10.86
CA GLU A 704 2.92 22.19 -12.10
C GLU A 704 3.19 23.70 -12.12
N THR A 705 4.45 24.07 -12.33
CA THR A 705 4.92 25.43 -12.06
C THR A 705 5.91 25.91 -13.11
N LEU A 706 5.69 27.13 -13.61
CA LEU A 706 6.66 27.86 -14.44
C LEU A 706 7.88 28.27 -13.61
N LEU A 707 9.06 28.24 -14.22
CA LEU A 707 10.32 28.68 -13.64
C LEU A 707 10.82 29.92 -14.39
N ASP A 708 11.51 30.83 -13.70
CA ASP A 708 12.15 32.01 -14.31
C ASP A 708 13.56 31.72 -14.87
N PHE A 709 13.93 30.44 -14.92
CA PHE A 709 15.15 29.92 -15.53
C PHE A 709 14.89 28.59 -16.25
N ALA A 710 15.79 28.20 -17.16
CA ALA A 710 15.67 26.94 -17.92
C ALA A 710 15.66 25.71 -16.99
N PRO A 711 14.71 24.75 -17.15
CA PRO A 711 13.90 24.50 -18.36
C PRO A 711 12.54 25.23 -18.41
N TRP A 712 12.33 26.27 -17.61
CA TRP A 712 11.17 27.18 -17.62
C TRP A 712 9.85 26.57 -17.12
N PHE A 713 9.80 25.26 -16.91
CA PHE A 713 8.62 24.55 -16.41
C PHE A 713 9.01 23.29 -15.64
N SER A 714 8.25 22.95 -14.59
CA SER A 714 8.44 21.74 -13.79
C SER A 714 7.10 21.13 -13.37
N TYR A 715 7.05 19.81 -13.30
CA TYR A 715 5.96 19.07 -12.67
C TYR A 715 6.41 18.64 -11.27
N GLN A 716 5.66 19.02 -10.25
CA GLN A 716 6.01 18.76 -8.85
C GLN A 716 4.85 18.10 -8.12
N GLY A 717 5.16 17.11 -7.28
CA GLY A 717 4.12 16.42 -6.53
C GLY A 717 4.62 15.26 -5.69
N LEU A 718 3.65 14.51 -5.15
CA LEU A 718 3.86 13.38 -4.25
C LEU A 718 3.76 12.05 -5.01
N ARG A 719 4.72 11.15 -4.79
CA ARG A 719 4.68 9.74 -5.19
C ARG A 719 4.08 8.90 -4.06
N PHE A 720 2.91 8.31 -4.30
CA PHE A 720 2.22 7.51 -3.27
C PHE A 720 2.93 6.19 -2.94
N ASP A 721 3.64 5.62 -3.92
CA ASP A 721 4.39 4.36 -3.84
C ASP A 721 5.77 4.47 -3.19
N ARG A 722 6.17 5.67 -2.76
CA ARG A 722 7.49 5.91 -2.15
C ARG A 722 7.39 6.18 -0.65
N PRO A 723 8.37 5.71 0.13
CA PRO A 723 8.42 5.99 1.56
C PRO A 723 8.59 7.50 1.81
N GLU A 724 8.13 7.95 2.97
CA GLU A 724 8.25 9.36 3.37
C GLU A 724 9.72 9.81 3.40
N GLY A 725 9.99 10.94 2.76
CA GLY A 725 11.35 11.49 2.61
C GLY A 725 11.95 11.27 1.23
N GLU A 726 11.43 10.31 0.45
CA GLU A 726 11.81 10.06 -0.94
C GLU A 726 10.61 10.24 -1.92
N ASP A 727 9.47 10.65 -1.36
CA ASP A 727 8.18 10.71 -2.01
C ASP A 727 7.88 12.03 -2.72
N TRP A 728 8.69 13.06 -2.55
CA TRP A 728 8.54 14.32 -3.28
C TRP A 728 9.38 14.33 -4.55
N VAL A 729 8.75 14.73 -5.66
CA VAL A 729 9.39 14.72 -6.99
C VAL A 729 9.30 16.10 -7.62
N VAL A 730 10.40 16.50 -8.25
CA VAL A 730 10.48 17.60 -9.22
C VAL A 730 10.95 17.00 -10.55
N GLU A 731 10.08 17.03 -11.55
CA GLU A 731 10.30 16.45 -12.88
C GLU A 731 10.19 17.53 -13.97
N PHE A 732 10.92 17.34 -15.07
CA PHE A 732 11.00 18.30 -16.18
C PHE A 732 10.65 17.59 -17.50
N ILE A 733 10.01 18.32 -18.42
CA ILE A 733 9.66 17.81 -19.76
C ILE A 733 10.93 17.41 -20.54
N GLU A 734 11.98 18.22 -20.39
CA GLU A 734 13.25 17.98 -21.05
C GLU A 734 14.06 16.94 -20.26
N GLY A 735 14.24 15.75 -20.84
CA GLY A 735 15.11 14.68 -20.30
C GLY A 735 16.61 14.99 -20.37
N ASP A 736 16.98 16.27 -20.36
CA ASP A 736 18.38 16.69 -20.39
C ASP A 736 19.06 16.30 -19.07
N ARG A 737 20.20 15.62 -19.16
CA ARG A 737 20.99 15.18 -18.01
C ARG A 737 21.41 16.33 -17.09
N ARG A 738 21.47 17.56 -17.61
CA ARG A 738 21.76 18.77 -16.82
C ARG A 738 20.74 19.01 -15.71
N PHE A 739 19.49 18.59 -15.89
CA PHE A 739 18.40 18.79 -14.93
C PHE A 739 18.16 17.58 -14.02
N ALA A 740 18.99 16.53 -14.14
CA ALA A 740 18.79 15.26 -13.43
C ALA A 740 19.43 15.20 -12.03
N SER A 741 20.30 16.14 -11.68
CA SER A 741 20.97 16.15 -10.37
C SER A 741 20.00 16.51 -9.23
N ALA A 742 20.23 15.94 -8.03
CA ALA A 742 19.45 16.27 -6.83
C ALA A 742 19.55 17.78 -6.51
N GLU A 743 20.76 18.34 -6.54
CA GLU A 743 21.00 19.77 -6.29
C GLU A 743 20.18 20.67 -7.23
N PHE A 744 20.08 20.31 -8.52
CA PHE A 744 19.26 21.08 -9.46
C PHE A 744 17.77 20.97 -9.12
N ARG A 745 17.27 19.77 -8.80
CA ARG A 745 15.87 19.56 -8.41
C ARG A 745 15.52 20.34 -7.15
N ASP A 746 16.39 20.33 -6.15
CA ASP A 746 16.21 21.09 -4.91
C ASP A 746 16.16 22.60 -5.18
N SER A 747 17.00 23.10 -6.11
CA SER A 747 16.97 24.51 -6.52
C SER A 747 15.72 24.91 -7.30
N ALA A 748 15.04 23.94 -7.91
CA ALA A 748 13.85 24.14 -8.74
C ALA A 748 12.55 23.79 -8.01
N GLU A 749 12.59 23.32 -6.76
CA GLU A 749 11.38 23.07 -5.98
C GLU A 749 10.68 24.39 -5.63
N VAL A 750 9.36 24.45 -5.84
CA VAL A 750 8.57 25.68 -5.68
C VAL A 750 7.38 25.43 -4.75
N ILE A 751 7.18 26.36 -3.82
CA ILE A 751 5.91 26.54 -3.12
C ILE A 751 5.01 27.37 -4.04
N SER A 752 4.03 26.71 -4.67
CA SER A 752 3.17 27.29 -5.70
C SER A 752 2.15 28.29 -5.14
N THR A 753 2.12 29.48 -5.72
CA THR A 753 1.17 30.55 -5.33
C THR A 753 -0.27 30.11 -5.57
N LYS A 754 -0.59 29.66 -6.79
CA LYS A 754 -1.94 29.23 -7.15
C LYS A 754 -2.41 28.06 -6.27
N SER A 755 -1.52 27.15 -5.92
CA SER A 755 -1.83 26.01 -5.06
C SER A 755 -2.15 26.43 -3.64
N ALA A 756 -1.45 27.42 -3.08
CA ALA A 756 -1.78 27.95 -1.76
C ALA A 756 -3.19 28.55 -1.71
N PHE A 757 -3.62 29.26 -2.76
CA PHE A 757 -5.00 29.76 -2.88
C PHE A 757 -6.02 28.62 -3.10
N LEU A 758 -5.69 27.59 -3.88
CA LEU A 758 -6.53 26.40 -4.03
C LEU A 758 -6.75 25.70 -2.68
N TRP A 759 -5.69 25.51 -1.89
CA TRP A 759 -5.79 24.94 -0.53
C TRP A 759 -6.63 25.83 0.40
N ALA A 760 -6.45 27.15 0.36
CA ALA A 760 -7.25 28.09 1.15
C ALA A 760 -8.75 28.00 0.85
N ALA A 761 -9.11 27.68 -0.40
CA ALA A 761 -10.50 27.49 -0.79
C ALA A 761 -11.10 26.13 -0.38
N THR A 762 -10.28 25.11 -0.10
CA THR A 762 -10.74 23.72 0.06
C THR A 762 -10.38 23.06 1.39
N VAL A 763 -9.55 23.69 2.23
CA VAL A 763 -9.16 23.13 3.53
C VAL A 763 -9.01 24.25 4.56
N ASP A 764 -9.82 24.21 5.62
CA ASP A 764 -9.63 25.05 6.79
C ASP A 764 -8.63 24.40 7.75
N HIS A 765 -7.38 24.89 7.72
CA HIS A 765 -6.33 24.41 8.60
C HIS A 765 -5.26 25.49 8.85
N PRO A 766 -4.70 25.61 10.07
CA PRO A 766 -3.67 26.62 10.36
C PRO A 766 -2.42 26.53 9.47
N HIS A 767 -2.06 25.34 8.99
CA HIS A 767 -0.97 25.18 8.02
C HIS A 767 -1.29 25.85 6.68
N VAL A 768 -2.54 25.79 6.21
CA VAL A 768 -2.98 26.49 4.99
C VAL A 768 -2.88 28.00 5.16
N GLY A 769 -3.27 28.54 6.31
CA GLY A 769 -3.08 29.96 6.64
C GLY A 769 -1.61 30.39 6.59
N ARG A 770 -0.67 29.54 7.02
CA ARG A 770 0.77 29.81 6.89
C ARG A 770 1.23 29.82 5.44
N MET A 771 0.78 28.86 4.63
CA MET A 771 1.08 28.81 3.19
C MET A 771 0.59 30.07 2.49
N LEU A 772 -0.68 30.44 2.71
CA LEU A 772 -1.29 31.62 2.12
C LEU A 772 -0.59 32.91 2.55
N GLY A 773 -0.27 33.05 3.84
CA GLY A 773 0.45 34.21 4.38
C GLY A 773 1.83 34.40 3.75
N LEU A 774 2.62 33.33 3.62
CA LEU A 774 3.93 33.36 2.95
C LEU A 774 3.80 33.86 1.50
N ILE A 775 2.86 33.27 0.76
CA ILE A 775 2.65 33.61 -0.65
C ILE A 775 2.18 35.07 -0.80
N ARG A 776 1.19 35.52 -0.02
CA ARG A 776 0.72 36.91 -0.03
C ARG A 776 1.84 37.91 0.26
N GLU A 777 2.74 37.59 1.19
CA GLU A 777 3.87 38.45 1.55
C GLU A 777 4.87 38.56 0.39
N LYS A 778 5.21 37.43 -0.25
CA LYS A 778 6.35 37.34 -1.17
C LYS A 778 6.00 37.52 -2.64
N THR A 779 4.80 37.15 -3.07
CA THR A 779 4.52 36.94 -4.51
C THR A 779 3.64 37.99 -5.14
N ARG A 780 3.08 38.95 -4.39
CA ARG A 780 2.35 40.11 -4.95
C ARG A 780 3.30 41.02 -5.75
N ILE A 781 3.02 41.23 -7.03
CA ILE A 781 3.79 42.11 -7.92
C ILE A 781 2.88 43.26 -8.40
N ALA A 782 3.18 44.48 -7.96
CA ALA A 782 2.38 45.65 -8.30
C ALA A 782 2.24 45.84 -9.82
N GLY A 783 1.00 45.79 -10.33
CA GLY A 783 0.68 45.96 -11.75
C GLY A 783 1.10 44.80 -12.66
N LEU A 784 1.50 43.66 -12.09
CA LEU A 784 1.88 42.43 -12.79
C LEU A 784 1.30 41.17 -12.10
N GLY A 785 0.27 41.30 -11.27
CA GLY A 785 -0.36 40.14 -10.62
C GLY A 785 0.52 39.46 -9.58
N PHE A 786 0.52 38.14 -9.59
CA PHE A 786 1.28 37.30 -8.67
C PHE A 786 2.39 36.52 -9.36
N SER A 787 3.53 36.38 -8.68
CA SER A 787 4.56 35.42 -9.06
C SER A 787 4.05 33.99 -8.97
N ALA A 788 4.53 33.11 -9.85
CA ALA A 788 4.15 31.69 -9.88
C ALA A 788 4.38 30.97 -8.53
N GLY A 789 5.39 31.39 -7.76
CA GLY A 789 5.66 30.87 -6.43
C GLY A 789 6.94 31.42 -5.82
N VAL A 790 7.35 30.80 -4.72
CA VAL A 790 8.66 31.00 -4.08
C VAL A 790 9.46 29.71 -4.10
N TYR A 791 10.79 29.79 -4.27
CA TYR A 791 11.63 28.59 -4.18
C TYR A 791 11.58 28.01 -2.77
N ALA A 792 11.38 26.70 -2.64
CA ALA A 792 11.13 26.06 -1.36
C ALA A 792 12.25 26.30 -0.34
N HIS A 793 13.51 26.24 -0.80
CA HIS A 793 14.68 26.41 0.07
C HIS A 793 14.95 27.87 0.47
N SER A 794 14.91 28.81 -0.48
CA SER A 794 15.27 30.22 -0.22
C SER A 794 14.09 31.09 0.20
N GLN A 795 12.86 30.66 -0.09
CA GLN A 795 11.62 31.44 0.01
C GLN A 795 11.67 32.77 -0.75
N GLU A 796 12.58 32.91 -1.72
CA GLU A 796 12.58 34.04 -2.65
C GLU A 796 11.56 33.82 -3.75
N ALA A 797 10.79 34.85 -4.08
CA ALA A 797 9.87 34.84 -5.21
C ALA A 797 10.62 34.99 -6.55
N MET A 798 10.06 34.39 -7.59
CA MET A 798 10.54 34.59 -8.97
C MET A 798 10.33 36.06 -9.36
N ARG A 799 11.43 36.78 -9.57
CA ARG A 799 11.42 38.25 -9.58
C ARG A 799 10.74 38.79 -10.83
N ASN A 800 9.67 39.56 -10.63
CA ASN A 800 8.88 40.19 -11.69
C ASN A 800 8.40 39.18 -12.76
N TYR A 801 8.18 37.93 -12.40
CA TYR A 801 7.80 36.87 -13.33
C TYR A 801 6.41 36.35 -12.97
N SER A 802 5.45 36.50 -13.88
CA SER A 802 4.03 36.19 -13.66
C SER A 802 3.41 35.61 -14.92
N ASP A 803 2.31 34.88 -14.76
CA ASP A 803 1.62 34.18 -15.85
C ASP A 803 0.10 34.19 -15.68
N VAL A 804 -0.61 33.92 -16.78
CA VAL A 804 -2.09 33.94 -16.81
C VAL A 804 -2.72 32.80 -16.01
N ASN A 805 -2.09 31.64 -15.94
CA ASN A 805 -2.61 30.47 -15.23
C ASN A 805 -2.66 30.73 -13.71
N THR A 806 -1.54 31.22 -13.15
CA THR A 806 -1.44 31.59 -11.73
C THR A 806 -2.51 32.60 -11.34
N ASN A 807 -2.63 33.71 -12.09
CA ASN A 807 -3.57 34.77 -11.75
C ASN A 807 -5.03 34.38 -11.99
N GLY A 808 -5.31 33.62 -13.07
CA GLY A 808 -6.64 33.08 -13.35
C GLY A 808 -7.11 32.13 -12.25
N ILE A 809 -6.26 31.23 -11.79
CA ILE A 809 -6.61 30.27 -10.71
C ILE A 809 -6.79 30.98 -9.36
N ILE A 810 -5.96 31.98 -9.03
CA ILE A 810 -6.16 32.80 -7.81
C ILE A 810 -7.56 33.45 -7.82
N LEU A 811 -7.95 34.06 -8.95
CA LEU A 811 -9.28 34.64 -9.09
C LEU A 811 -10.38 33.61 -8.90
N THR A 812 -10.27 32.44 -9.52
CA THR A 812 -11.24 31.34 -9.38
C THR A 812 -11.35 30.86 -7.94
N ALA A 813 -10.22 30.67 -7.25
CA ALA A 813 -10.21 30.26 -5.85
C ALA A 813 -10.86 31.32 -4.94
N ILE A 814 -10.54 32.60 -5.13
CA ILE A 814 -11.12 33.70 -4.35
C ILE A 814 -12.62 33.84 -4.60
N ALA A 815 -13.05 33.81 -5.87
CA ALA A 815 -14.47 33.82 -6.20
C ALA A 815 -15.20 32.65 -5.54
N ARG A 816 -14.57 31.47 -5.45
CA ARG A 816 -15.17 30.33 -4.77
C ARG A 816 -15.29 30.48 -3.26
N MET A 817 -14.33 31.17 -2.63
CA MET A 817 -14.38 31.49 -1.20
C MET A 817 -15.45 32.53 -0.88
N LEU A 818 -15.71 33.49 -1.78
CA LEU A 818 -16.57 34.64 -1.52
C LEU A 818 -17.99 34.56 -2.14
N THR A 819 -18.26 33.61 -3.05
CA THR A 819 -19.55 33.48 -3.77
C THR A 819 -20.07 32.03 -3.82
#